data_AF-A0A2I4HT23-F1
#
_entry.id   AF-A0A2I4HT23-F1
#
_cell.length_a   1.000
_cell.length_b   1.000
_cell.length_c   1.000
_cell.angle_alpha   90.00
_cell.angle_beta   90.00
_cell.angle_gamma   90.00
#
_symmetry.space_group_name_H-M   'P 1'
#
loop_
_entity.id
_entity.type
_entity.pdbx_description
1 polymer ?
#
loop_
_entity_poly.entity_id
_entity_poly.type
_entity_poly.pdbx_seq_one_letter_code
_entity_poly.pdbx_strand_id
1 'polypeptide(L)'
;MVLFGLSDNAYTLVAEVMKKLVANAPTHCHLFVAKLSGAIQNLTTSALDELRMFGEAVEALLSTTSSDGAAILRVLQALSSLVALLSEKENDPQIFPEKDYTAVLSRVRDINVALEPLWLALSTCISKIETYTDSAPDLMTSSKASTSKPSGAMTPLPAGSQNILPYIESFFVVCEKLHPMQPGSSNEFSIAAVSEVEYAGTYTGQQKTLGHALKVDEHIAFVKFSEKHRKLLNAFIRQNPGLLEKSFSLMLKVPRFIDFDNKRAHFRSKIKHQHDHHHRPLRISVRRAYILEDSYDQLRMRSTLDLKGRLTVHFQGEEVIDAGGLTREWYQLLSRVIFDKGALLFTTGGNESTFQPNPNSVYRTEHLSYFKFVGRVVGKALLDGQLLDVHFTRSFYKHILGVKVTYHDIEAIDPAYFKNLKWMLENDISDVPEFTFSIDADEEKLILYERTEVMDYELIPGGRNIKVTEENKHQYVDLVAKHLLITAIHPQINAFLEGFYELIRCDLISIFIDKELELLISGLPDIDLDDMRANTEYSGYSPASPVIQWFWEVVQGFSKEDKARLLQFVTGTSKVPLEGFSALQGISGSQKFQIHKAYGSPDHLPSAHTCFNQLNLPEYPSRQHLEERLLLAIHEGNEGFGFG
;
A
#
# COMPACT_ATOMS: atom_id res chain seq x y z
N MET A 1 43.71 -4.86 6.84
CA MET A 1 44.35 -4.33 5.62
C MET A 1 44.13 -5.21 4.39
N VAL A 2 44.00 -6.54 4.50
CA VAL A 2 43.77 -7.45 3.35
C VAL A 2 42.28 -7.69 3.05
N LEU A 3 41.47 -6.63 3.04
CA LEU A 3 40.05 -6.74 2.67
C LEU A 3 39.76 -6.10 1.31
N PHE A 4 40.46 -5.01 0.97
CA PHE A 4 40.19 -4.11 -0.16
C PHE A 4 40.38 -4.67 -1.58
N GLY A 5 40.41 -6.00 -1.77
CA GLY A 5 40.51 -6.64 -3.08
C GLY A 5 39.98 -8.07 -3.13
N LEU A 6 39.21 -8.49 -2.13
CA LEU A 6 38.64 -9.83 -2.07
C LEU A 6 37.35 -9.92 -2.91
N SER A 7 37.15 -11.06 -3.57
CA SER A 7 35.87 -11.39 -4.24
C SER A 7 34.71 -11.44 -3.23
N ASP A 8 33.47 -11.29 -3.70
CA ASP A 8 32.28 -11.32 -2.82
C ASP A 8 32.20 -12.60 -1.98
N ASN A 9 32.50 -13.76 -2.57
CA ASN A 9 32.56 -15.05 -1.85
C ASN A 9 33.61 -15.05 -0.73
N ALA A 10 34.76 -14.42 -0.96
CA ALA A 10 35.82 -14.34 0.05
C ALA A 10 35.43 -13.40 1.20
N TYR A 11 34.67 -12.33 0.93
CA TYR A 11 34.11 -11.48 1.98
C TYR A 11 33.04 -12.18 2.81
N THR A 12 32.16 -12.97 2.20
CA THR A 12 31.17 -13.78 2.93
C THR A 12 31.87 -14.78 3.87
N LEU A 13 32.93 -15.44 3.39
CA LEU A 13 33.76 -16.33 4.20
C LEU A 13 34.46 -15.58 5.34
N VAL A 14 35.00 -14.39 5.09
CA VAL A 14 35.61 -13.56 6.15
C VAL A 14 34.57 -13.18 7.21
N ALA A 15 33.37 -12.76 6.80
CA ALA A 15 32.29 -12.45 7.73
C ALA A 15 31.90 -13.68 8.57
N GLU A 16 31.83 -14.86 7.96
CA GLU A 16 31.54 -16.11 8.68
C GLU A 16 32.64 -16.49 9.68
N VAL A 17 33.92 -16.32 9.29
CA VAL A 17 35.07 -16.53 10.17
C VAL A 17 35.05 -15.54 11.32
N MET A 18 34.79 -14.25 11.06
CA MET A 18 34.63 -13.24 12.12
C MET A 18 33.49 -13.60 13.07
N LYS A 19 32.36 -14.09 12.55
CA LYS A 19 31.22 -14.54 13.34
C LYS A 19 31.59 -15.72 14.24
N LYS A 20 32.32 -16.72 13.72
CA LYS A 20 32.83 -17.86 14.50
C LYS A 20 33.85 -17.42 15.55
N LEU A 21 34.74 -16.48 15.24
CA LEU A 21 35.73 -15.95 16.18
C LEU A 21 35.05 -15.22 17.35
N VAL A 22 34.08 -14.35 17.06
CA VAL A 22 33.32 -13.64 18.11
C VAL A 22 32.41 -14.59 18.88
N ALA A 23 31.87 -15.64 18.25
CA ALA A 23 31.12 -16.66 18.95
C ALA A 23 31.95 -17.41 20.01
N ASN A 24 33.24 -17.66 19.72
CA ASN A 24 34.16 -18.38 20.61
C ASN A 24 34.92 -17.48 21.60
N ALA A 25 35.19 -16.22 21.22
CA ALA A 25 35.91 -15.26 22.05
C ALA A 25 35.25 -13.87 22.01
N PRO A 26 34.09 -13.70 22.66
CA PRO A 26 33.28 -12.47 22.57
C PRO A 26 34.03 -11.21 22.99
N THR A 27 34.95 -11.32 23.96
CA THR A 27 35.78 -10.22 24.45
C THR A 27 36.57 -9.51 23.35
N HIS A 28 36.86 -10.16 22.21
CA HIS A 28 37.58 -9.54 21.09
C HIS A 28 36.66 -8.77 20.12
N CYS A 29 35.34 -8.81 20.30
CA CYS A 29 34.38 -8.14 19.42
C CYS A 29 34.63 -6.63 19.32
N HIS A 30 34.96 -5.98 20.44
CA HIS A 30 35.26 -4.55 20.46
C HIS A 30 36.47 -4.19 19.56
N LEU A 31 37.46 -5.07 19.41
CA LEU A 31 38.62 -4.86 18.54
C LEU A 31 38.22 -4.95 17.06
N PHE A 32 37.35 -5.89 16.71
CA PHE A 32 36.83 -6.03 15.35
C PHE A 32 35.98 -4.81 14.97
N VAL A 33 35.07 -4.38 15.86
CA VAL A 33 34.27 -3.15 15.67
C VAL A 33 35.17 -1.93 15.54
N ALA A 34 36.22 -1.81 16.35
CA ALA A 34 37.19 -0.71 16.25
C ALA A 34 37.93 -0.69 14.90
N LYS A 35 38.32 -1.87 14.37
CA LYS A 35 38.98 -1.97 13.07
C LYS A 35 38.03 -1.69 11.91
N LEU A 36 36.78 -2.15 11.98
CA LEU A 36 35.75 -1.86 10.98
C LEU A 36 35.38 -0.36 10.99
N SER A 37 35.27 0.24 12.17
CA SER A 37 35.06 1.69 12.34
C SER A 37 36.15 2.52 11.65
N GLY A 38 37.43 2.20 11.88
CA GLY A 38 38.53 2.87 11.19
C GLY A 38 38.55 2.62 9.67
N ALA A 39 38.11 1.45 9.22
CA ALA A 39 37.96 1.17 7.79
C ALA A 39 36.85 2.01 7.15
N ILE A 40 35.70 2.17 7.82
CA ILE A 40 34.60 3.04 7.37
C ILE A 40 35.09 4.47 7.26
N GLN A 41 35.75 5.02 8.28
CA GLN A 41 36.23 6.41 8.25
C GLN A 41 37.16 6.68 7.05
N ASN A 42 38.08 5.75 6.75
CA ASN A 42 38.97 5.89 5.60
C ASN A 42 38.22 5.80 4.26
N LEU A 43 37.23 4.90 4.16
CA LEU A 43 36.42 4.73 2.96
C LEU A 43 35.49 5.92 2.71
N THR A 44 34.92 6.50 3.78
CA THR A 44 33.95 7.61 3.67
C THR A 44 34.54 8.81 2.94
N THR A 45 35.81 9.17 3.18
CA THR A 45 36.44 10.31 2.49
C THR A 45 36.56 10.08 0.98
N SER A 46 37.04 8.90 0.57
CA SER A 46 37.17 8.54 -0.85
C SER A 46 35.80 8.41 -1.53
N ALA A 47 34.83 7.81 -0.83
CA ALA A 47 33.45 7.67 -1.30
C ALA A 47 32.72 9.01 -1.49
N LEU A 48 32.99 10.01 -0.64
CA LEU A 48 32.42 11.35 -0.80
C LEU A 48 32.92 12.01 -2.09
N ASP A 49 34.21 11.85 -2.41
CA ASP A 49 34.78 12.35 -3.66
C ASP A 49 34.18 11.61 -4.86
N GLU A 50 34.02 10.28 -4.77
CA GLU A 50 33.39 9.47 -5.81
C GLU A 50 31.93 9.89 -6.10
N LEU A 51 31.10 10.07 -5.06
CA LEU A 51 29.71 10.52 -5.20
C LEU A 51 29.60 11.94 -5.76
N ARG A 52 30.53 12.83 -5.40
CA ARG A 52 30.60 14.19 -5.99
C ARG A 52 30.91 14.10 -7.48
N MET A 53 31.88 13.28 -7.88
CA MET A 53 32.21 13.05 -9.30
C MET A 53 31.01 12.50 -10.09
N PHE A 54 30.30 11.52 -9.55
CA PHE A 54 29.08 10.98 -10.16
C PHE A 54 27.98 12.04 -10.33
N GLY A 55 27.84 12.95 -9.37
CA GLY A 55 26.86 14.03 -9.43
C GLY A 55 27.21 15.16 -10.39
N GLU A 56 28.50 15.41 -10.65
CA GLU A 56 28.96 16.51 -11.54
C GLU A 56 29.12 16.07 -12.99
N ALA A 57 29.45 14.80 -13.24
CA ALA A 57 29.63 14.26 -14.58
C ALA A 57 28.77 12.99 -14.74
N VAL A 58 27.57 13.12 -15.31
CA VAL A 58 26.73 11.95 -15.65
C VAL A 58 27.46 11.01 -16.62
N GLU A 59 28.37 11.51 -17.46
CA GLU A 59 29.26 10.65 -18.27
C GLU A 59 30.31 9.88 -17.46
N ALA A 60 30.65 10.32 -16.24
CA ALA A 60 31.53 9.56 -15.35
C ALA A 60 30.86 8.27 -14.83
N LEU A 61 29.53 8.27 -14.67
CA LEU A 61 28.75 7.07 -14.33
C LEU A 61 28.92 5.94 -15.36
N LEU A 62 29.23 6.28 -16.62
CA LEU A 62 29.45 5.31 -17.71
C LEU A 62 30.87 4.71 -17.75
N SER A 63 31.86 5.40 -17.17
CA SER A 63 33.28 5.10 -17.39
C SER A 63 34.03 4.62 -16.15
N THR A 64 33.46 4.78 -14.97
CA THR A 64 34.06 4.37 -13.70
C THR A 64 33.26 3.25 -13.04
N THR A 65 33.94 2.19 -12.60
CA THR A 65 33.35 1.13 -11.78
C THR A 65 33.50 1.50 -10.32
N SER A 66 32.41 1.65 -9.56
CA SER A 66 32.52 1.99 -8.14
C SER A 66 33.17 0.86 -7.33
N SER A 67 34.34 1.13 -6.75
CA SER A 67 34.99 0.23 -5.78
C SER A 67 34.56 0.53 -4.35
N ASP A 68 34.32 1.81 -4.05
CA ASP A 68 34.20 2.29 -2.68
C ASP A 68 32.81 2.00 -2.11
N GLY A 69 31.75 2.16 -2.91
CA GLY A 69 30.39 1.79 -2.49
C GLY A 69 30.27 0.32 -2.14
N ALA A 70 30.85 -0.55 -2.96
CA ALA A 70 30.89 -1.99 -2.70
C ALA A 70 31.76 -2.33 -1.47
N ALA A 71 32.88 -1.63 -1.26
CA ALA A 71 33.71 -1.82 -0.07
C ALA A 71 32.96 -1.41 1.21
N ILE A 72 32.27 -0.27 1.20
CA ILE A 72 31.45 0.22 2.32
C ILE A 72 30.32 -0.77 2.64
N LEU A 73 29.59 -1.24 1.63
CA LEU A 73 28.50 -2.21 1.81
C LEU A 73 28.99 -3.47 2.52
N ARG A 74 30.12 -4.02 2.08
CA ARG A 74 30.70 -5.24 2.68
C ARG A 74 31.13 -5.01 4.13
N VAL A 75 31.73 -3.86 4.44
CA VAL A 75 32.15 -3.51 5.81
C VAL A 75 30.93 -3.35 6.72
N LEU A 76 29.86 -2.70 6.25
CA LEU A 76 28.62 -2.52 7.01
C LEU A 76 27.86 -3.83 7.21
N GLN A 77 27.81 -4.71 6.21
CA GLN A 77 27.23 -6.06 6.35
C GLN A 77 27.99 -6.91 7.38
N ALA A 78 29.33 -6.82 7.38
CA ALA A 78 30.16 -7.49 8.39
C ALA A 78 29.90 -6.93 9.79
N LEU A 79 29.83 -5.59 9.93
CA LEU A 79 29.49 -4.93 11.20
C LEU A 79 28.09 -5.34 11.69
N SER A 80 27.10 -5.34 10.80
CA SER A 80 25.71 -5.74 11.11
C SER A 80 25.64 -7.18 11.60
N SER A 81 26.37 -8.08 10.96
CA SER A 81 26.43 -9.50 11.35
C SER A 81 27.06 -9.70 12.73
N LEU A 82 28.01 -8.84 13.13
CA LEU A 82 28.62 -8.84 14.46
C LEU A 82 27.66 -8.28 15.52
N VAL A 83 26.99 -7.17 15.22
CA VAL A 83 26.00 -6.56 16.14
C VAL A 83 24.84 -7.52 16.41
N ALA A 84 24.29 -8.16 15.38
CA ALA A 84 23.20 -9.12 15.54
C ALA A 84 23.59 -10.31 16.45
N LEU A 85 24.82 -10.82 16.32
CA LEU A 85 25.32 -11.91 17.17
C LEU A 85 25.43 -11.49 18.65
N LEU A 86 25.75 -10.22 18.91
CA LEU A 86 25.81 -9.71 20.29
C LEU A 86 24.41 -9.57 20.89
N SER A 87 23.44 -9.08 20.11
CA SER A 87 22.04 -8.96 20.56
C SER A 87 21.39 -10.32 20.86
N GLU A 88 21.72 -11.38 20.11
CA GLU A 88 21.24 -12.74 20.41
C GLU A 88 21.80 -13.32 21.72
N LYS A 89 23.01 -12.90 22.13
CA LYS A 89 23.69 -13.38 23.34
C LYS A 89 23.43 -12.53 24.60
N GLU A 90 22.64 -11.46 24.49
CA GLU A 90 22.28 -10.57 25.61
C GLU A 90 21.52 -11.32 26.73
N ASN A 91 20.86 -12.44 26.39
CA ASN A 91 20.12 -13.27 27.35
C ASN A 91 21.01 -14.21 28.21
N ASP A 92 22.33 -14.22 28.03
CA ASP A 92 23.27 -15.05 28.81
C ASP A 92 24.32 -14.20 29.55
N PRO A 93 23.99 -13.67 30.74
CA PRO A 93 24.79 -12.67 31.46
C PRO A 93 26.15 -13.19 31.99
N GLN A 94 26.48 -14.47 31.82
CA GLN A 94 27.79 -15.01 32.22
C GLN A 94 28.90 -14.82 31.17
N ILE A 95 28.58 -14.43 29.93
CA ILE A 95 29.52 -14.49 28.80
C ILE A 95 30.01 -13.11 28.34
N PHE A 96 29.32 -12.01 28.67
CA PHE A 96 29.66 -10.67 28.19
C PHE A 96 29.46 -9.59 29.27
N PRO A 97 30.51 -8.86 29.68
CA PRO A 97 30.37 -7.74 30.60
C PRO A 97 29.53 -6.61 29.96
N GLU A 98 28.51 -6.13 30.67
CA GLU A 98 27.60 -5.04 30.25
C GLU A 98 28.35 -3.77 29.75
N LYS A 99 29.54 -3.54 30.32
CA LYS A 99 30.45 -2.45 29.95
C LYS A 99 31.00 -2.57 28.51
N ASP A 100 31.32 -3.77 28.07
CA ASP A 100 31.84 -4.03 26.73
C ASP A 100 30.74 -3.93 25.66
N TYR A 101 29.51 -4.29 26.02
CA TYR A 101 28.33 -4.17 25.14
C TYR A 101 28.00 -2.71 24.89
N THR A 102 27.96 -1.92 25.96
CA THR A 102 27.73 -0.47 25.91
C THR A 102 28.82 0.24 25.07
N ALA A 103 30.08 -0.19 25.19
CA ALA A 103 31.19 0.36 24.40
C ALA A 103 31.06 0.02 22.89
N VAL A 104 30.58 -1.18 22.55
CA VAL A 104 30.31 -1.56 21.16
C VAL A 104 29.15 -0.74 20.58
N LEU A 105 28.05 -0.60 21.32
CA LEU A 105 26.90 0.21 20.87
C LEU A 105 27.27 1.69 20.70
N SER A 106 28.08 2.25 21.59
CA SER A 106 28.62 3.61 21.45
C SER A 106 29.39 3.76 20.13
N ARG A 107 30.27 2.81 19.80
CA ARG A 107 31.04 2.86 18.55
C ARG A 107 30.17 2.71 17.32
N VAL A 108 29.11 1.91 17.38
CA VAL A 108 28.14 1.80 16.27
C VAL A 108 27.43 3.14 16.05
N ARG A 109 27.05 3.84 17.13
CA ARG A 109 26.50 5.20 17.03
C ARG A 109 27.50 6.18 16.40
N ASP A 110 28.77 6.14 16.82
CA ASP A 110 29.82 7.00 16.25
C ASP A 110 29.99 6.74 14.73
N ILE A 111 29.86 5.49 14.30
CA ILE A 111 29.88 5.11 12.88
C ILE A 111 28.69 5.70 12.13
N ASN A 112 27.47 5.61 12.69
CA ASN A 112 26.27 6.15 12.05
C ASN A 112 26.39 7.67 11.85
N VAL A 113 26.85 8.39 12.87
CA VAL A 113 27.11 9.84 12.79
C VAL A 113 28.18 10.15 11.74
N ALA A 114 29.26 9.37 11.68
CA ALA A 114 30.32 9.56 10.68
C ALA A 114 29.86 9.30 9.23
N LEU A 115 28.76 8.58 9.02
CA LEU A 115 28.19 8.28 7.72
C LEU A 115 27.12 9.29 7.27
N GLU A 116 26.63 10.16 8.14
CA GLU A 116 25.63 11.20 7.76
C GLU A 116 26.05 12.06 6.56
N PRO A 117 27.31 12.56 6.47
CA PRO A 117 27.74 13.33 5.31
C PRO A 117 27.68 12.52 4.01
N LEU A 118 27.94 11.21 4.09
CA LEU A 118 27.86 10.31 2.94
C LEU A 118 26.43 10.16 2.43
N TRP A 119 25.45 10.04 3.33
CA TRP A 119 24.03 9.94 2.97
C TRP A 119 23.49 11.23 2.37
N LEU A 120 23.95 12.38 2.87
CA LEU A 120 23.62 13.68 2.27
C LEU A 120 24.21 13.82 0.87
N ALA A 121 25.48 13.41 0.67
CA ALA A 121 26.13 13.40 -0.63
C ALA A 121 25.44 12.43 -1.61
N LEU A 122 25.06 11.24 -1.15
CA LEU A 122 24.31 10.25 -1.93
C LEU A 122 22.95 10.82 -2.36
N SER A 123 22.21 11.41 -1.43
CA SER A 123 20.92 12.05 -1.71
C SER A 123 21.05 13.18 -2.73
N THR A 124 22.11 13.99 -2.64
CA THR A 124 22.41 15.06 -3.60
C THR A 124 22.76 14.49 -4.98
N CYS A 125 23.58 13.44 -5.03
CA CYS A 125 23.96 12.74 -6.25
C CYS A 125 22.73 12.18 -6.98
N ILE A 126 21.85 11.46 -6.26
CA ILE A 126 20.60 10.93 -6.81
C ILE A 126 19.71 12.05 -7.36
N SER A 127 19.55 13.14 -6.59
CA SER A 127 18.72 14.27 -7.02
C SER A 127 19.21 14.85 -8.36
N LYS A 128 20.54 14.99 -8.52
CA LYS A 128 21.13 15.44 -9.79
C LYS A 128 20.83 14.45 -10.91
N ILE A 129 21.04 13.15 -10.69
CA ILE A 129 20.77 12.09 -11.69
C ILE A 129 19.30 12.13 -12.16
N GLU A 130 18.34 12.29 -11.24
CA GLU A 130 16.92 12.38 -11.57
C GLU A 130 16.60 13.64 -12.40
N THR A 131 17.17 14.81 -12.04
CA THR A 131 16.97 16.05 -12.84
C THR A 131 17.49 15.96 -14.26
N TYR A 132 18.61 15.26 -14.50
CA TYR A 132 19.13 15.02 -15.85
C TYR A 132 18.22 14.10 -16.66
N THR A 133 17.62 13.10 -16.01
CA THR A 133 16.72 12.15 -16.67
C THR A 133 15.44 12.84 -17.13
N ASP A 134 14.92 13.77 -16.33
CA ASP A 134 13.68 14.50 -16.64
C ASP A 134 13.89 15.66 -17.63
N SER A 135 15.13 16.10 -17.83
CA SER A 135 15.48 17.18 -18.77
C SER A 135 16.08 16.71 -20.10
N ALA A 136 16.45 15.43 -20.23
CA ALA A 136 17.02 14.89 -21.46
C ALA A 136 15.96 14.89 -22.60
N PRO A 137 16.16 15.65 -23.69
CA PRO A 137 15.32 15.53 -24.88
C PRO A 137 15.61 14.17 -25.55
N ASP A 138 14.62 13.62 -26.26
CA ASP A 138 14.70 12.44 -27.14
C ASP A 138 15.72 12.60 -28.30
N LEU A 139 16.99 12.88 -28.00
CA LEU A 139 18.06 13.13 -28.98
C LEU A 139 18.97 11.93 -29.20
N MET A 140 18.72 10.80 -28.52
CA MET A 140 19.48 9.55 -28.66
C MET A 140 18.65 8.40 -29.27
N THR A 141 17.79 8.68 -30.26
CA THR A 141 17.26 7.64 -31.18
C THR A 141 17.15 8.15 -32.61
N SER A 142 18.29 8.49 -33.25
CA SER A 142 18.34 8.60 -34.71
C SER A 142 19.00 7.38 -35.34
N SER A 143 18.25 6.29 -35.45
CA SER A 143 18.47 5.33 -36.54
C SER A 143 17.12 4.87 -37.08
N LYS A 144 16.93 5.12 -38.38
CA LYS A 144 15.72 4.79 -39.13
C LYS A 144 15.52 3.27 -39.16
N ALA A 145 14.48 2.78 -38.50
CA ALA A 145 13.74 1.59 -38.92
C ALA A 145 12.29 1.72 -38.43
N SER A 146 11.37 1.82 -39.39
CA SER A 146 9.93 1.87 -39.20
C SER A 146 9.39 0.50 -38.80
N THR A 147 9.20 0.28 -37.50
CA THR A 147 8.28 -0.74 -36.96
C THR A 147 7.65 -0.20 -35.69
N SER A 148 6.33 -0.25 -35.62
CA SER A 148 5.48 0.18 -34.51
C SER A 148 6.03 -0.26 -33.15
N LYS A 149 6.44 0.71 -32.31
CA LYS A 149 6.76 0.45 -30.89
C LYS A 149 5.47 0.06 -30.15
N PRO A 150 5.45 -1.03 -29.36
CA PRO A 150 4.35 -1.30 -28.46
C PRO A 150 4.33 -0.24 -27.35
N SER A 151 3.15 0.32 -27.06
CA SER A 151 2.90 1.27 -25.98
C SER A 151 3.08 0.57 -24.62
N GLY A 152 4.31 0.57 -24.12
CA GLY A 152 4.69 0.00 -22.83
C GLY A 152 6.20 0.01 -22.55
N ALA A 153 6.98 0.77 -23.32
CA ALA A 153 8.43 0.77 -23.19
C ALA A 153 8.87 1.53 -21.93
N MET A 154 9.57 0.80 -21.06
CA MET A 154 10.08 1.20 -19.74
C MET A 154 11.03 2.39 -19.85
N THR A 155 10.98 3.32 -18.89
CA THR A 155 12.06 4.30 -18.68
C THR A 155 13.30 3.52 -18.23
N PRO A 156 14.38 3.46 -19.05
CA PRO A 156 15.61 2.80 -18.64
C PRO A 156 16.18 3.55 -17.43
N LEU A 157 16.81 2.83 -16.50
CA LEU A 157 17.64 3.53 -15.51
C LEU A 157 18.69 4.36 -16.25
N PRO A 158 19.00 5.57 -15.76
CA PRO A 158 20.11 6.36 -16.30
C PRO A 158 21.37 5.51 -16.32
N ALA A 159 22.09 5.56 -17.44
CA ALA A 159 23.24 4.69 -17.63
C ALA A 159 24.30 4.97 -16.56
N GLY A 160 24.78 3.90 -15.91
CA GLY A 160 25.75 3.98 -14.82
C GLY A 160 25.18 4.20 -13.41
N SER A 161 23.85 4.29 -13.24
CA SER A 161 23.20 4.28 -11.92
C SER A 161 23.51 3.01 -11.09
N GLN A 162 23.95 1.92 -11.72
CA GLN A 162 24.41 0.72 -11.00
C GLN A 162 25.60 1.00 -10.08
N ASN A 163 26.39 2.05 -10.34
CA ASN A 163 27.51 2.45 -9.48
C ASN A 163 27.05 3.03 -8.12
N ILE A 164 25.83 3.59 -8.05
CA ILE A 164 25.29 4.15 -6.80
C ILE A 164 24.49 3.13 -6.00
N LEU A 165 24.11 1.99 -6.59
CA LEU A 165 23.32 0.95 -5.90
C LEU A 165 23.99 0.44 -4.60
N PRO A 166 25.31 0.11 -4.57
CA PRO A 166 25.95 -0.32 -3.34
C PRO A 166 25.90 0.70 -2.20
N TYR A 167 25.89 2.00 -2.52
CA TYR A 167 25.73 3.07 -1.52
C TYR A 167 24.31 3.10 -0.95
N ILE A 168 23.29 2.92 -1.80
CA ILE A 168 21.90 2.83 -1.37
C ILE A 168 21.71 1.58 -0.49
N GLU A 169 22.21 0.43 -0.92
CA GLU A 169 22.17 -0.80 -0.11
C GLU A 169 22.88 -0.60 1.25
N SER A 170 23.98 0.14 1.27
CA SER A 170 24.72 0.48 2.49
C SER A 170 23.88 1.32 3.44
N PHE A 171 23.21 2.35 2.94
CA PHE A 171 22.29 3.19 3.70
C PHE A 171 21.17 2.34 4.34
N PHE A 172 20.57 1.44 3.56
CA PHE A 172 19.49 0.57 4.03
C PHE A 172 19.96 -0.43 5.10
N VAL A 173 21.17 -0.99 4.95
CA VAL A 173 21.77 -1.85 5.99
C VAL A 173 21.96 -1.10 7.30
N VAL A 174 22.38 0.18 7.23
CA VAL A 174 22.50 1.02 8.42
C VAL A 174 21.13 1.24 9.06
N CYS A 175 20.14 1.70 8.28
CA CYS A 175 18.78 1.94 8.76
C CYS A 175 18.14 0.70 9.40
N GLU A 176 18.31 -0.49 8.80
CA GLU A 176 17.65 -1.70 9.29
C GLU A 176 18.42 -2.43 10.41
N LYS A 177 19.75 -2.56 10.30
CA LYS A 177 20.49 -3.59 11.05
C LYS A 177 21.57 -3.08 12.00
N LEU A 178 21.90 -1.79 11.95
CA LEU A 178 22.92 -1.18 12.81
C LEU A 178 22.32 -0.25 13.87
N HIS A 179 21.01 -0.31 14.06
CA HIS A 179 20.32 0.35 15.17
C HIS A 179 19.81 -0.72 16.15
N PRO A 180 20.31 -0.77 17.39
CA PRO A 180 19.88 -1.75 18.39
C PRO A 180 18.45 -1.44 18.85
N MET A 181 17.47 -2.22 18.38
CA MET A 181 16.16 -2.31 19.06
C MET A 181 16.39 -2.96 20.43
N GLN A 182 16.06 -2.23 21.51
CA GLN A 182 15.92 -2.84 22.84
C GLN A 182 14.73 -3.83 22.82
N PRO A 183 14.87 -5.04 23.37
CA PRO A 183 13.83 -6.07 23.31
C PRO A 183 12.68 -5.69 24.26
N GLY A 184 11.50 -5.37 23.71
CA GLY A 184 10.33 -5.06 24.53
C GLY A 184 9.12 -4.46 23.80
N SER A 185 9.25 -3.99 22.55
CA SER A 185 8.08 -3.57 21.77
C SER A 185 7.66 -4.69 20.83
N SER A 186 6.49 -5.27 21.10
CA SER A 186 5.69 -5.96 20.10
C SER A 186 5.65 -5.16 18.80
N ASN A 187 5.67 -5.88 17.68
CA ASN A 187 5.48 -5.38 16.31
C ASN A 187 4.22 -4.49 16.20
N GLU A 188 4.36 -3.21 16.50
CA GLU A 188 3.41 -2.19 16.12
C GLU A 188 4.18 -1.12 15.34
N PHE A 189 4.28 -1.34 14.03
CA PHE A 189 4.34 -0.25 13.05
C PHE A 189 2.96 0.46 13.03
N SER A 190 2.48 0.90 14.20
CA SER A 190 1.25 1.65 14.33
C SER A 190 1.54 3.11 13.99
N ILE A 191 0.86 3.55 12.94
CA ILE A 191 0.87 4.89 12.36
C ILE A 191 0.44 5.89 13.44
N ALA A 192 1.38 6.68 13.94
CA ALA A 192 1.08 7.94 14.60
C ALA A 192 1.41 9.04 13.59
N ALA A 193 0.36 9.75 13.16
CA ALA A 193 0.43 10.92 12.30
C ALA A 193 1.44 11.92 12.88
N VAL A 194 2.36 12.40 12.03
CA VAL A 194 3.16 13.59 12.34
C VAL A 194 2.24 14.79 12.17
N SER A 195 1.53 15.14 13.24
CA SER A 195 0.79 16.40 13.32
C SER A 195 1.74 17.45 13.90
N GLU A 196 2.33 18.28 13.02
CA GLU A 196 2.91 19.56 13.42
C GLU A 196 1.76 20.56 13.62
N VAL A 197 1.47 20.89 14.88
CA VAL A 197 0.72 22.10 15.23
C VAL A 197 1.49 22.81 16.33
N GLU A 198 2.31 23.78 15.95
CA GLU A 198 2.79 24.81 16.87
C GLU A 198 1.63 25.76 17.20
N TYR A 199 1.19 25.77 18.46
CA TYR A 199 0.52 26.94 19.02
C TYR A 199 1.17 27.32 20.36
N ALA A 200 1.64 28.56 20.40
CA ALA A 200 2.21 29.19 21.57
C ALA A 200 1.16 29.36 22.69
N GLY A 201 1.54 28.97 23.91
CA GLY A 201 0.75 29.20 25.12
C GLY A 201 1.59 28.95 26.38
N THR A 202 2.11 30.03 26.95
CA THR A 202 2.82 30.09 28.25
C THR A 202 2.01 29.50 29.39
N TYR A 203 2.51 28.45 30.08
CA TYR A 203 2.33 28.25 31.52
C TYR A 203 3.48 27.41 32.10
N THR A 204 4.03 27.91 33.22
CA THR A 204 5.17 27.41 33.99
C THR A 204 4.78 26.27 34.94
N GLY A 205 5.62 25.21 35.04
CA GLY A 205 5.80 24.47 36.29
C GLY A 205 5.96 22.95 36.22
N GLN A 206 7.19 22.49 36.50
CA GLN A 206 7.62 21.22 37.10
C GLN A 206 8.10 20.04 36.21
N GLN A 207 9.31 19.60 36.56
CA GLN A 207 10.19 18.59 35.96
C GLN A 207 9.64 17.17 36.03
N LYS A 208 9.81 16.39 34.94
CA LYS A 208 10.36 15.01 35.00
C LYS A 208 10.64 14.38 33.61
N THR A 209 11.87 13.88 33.50
CA THR A 209 12.38 12.74 32.69
C THR A 209 12.61 12.89 31.17
N LEU A 210 13.87 13.17 30.88
CA LEU A 210 14.59 13.05 29.61
C LEU A 210 14.67 11.56 29.19
N GLY A 211 13.96 11.13 28.15
CA GLY A 211 14.02 9.73 27.71
C GLY A 211 13.26 9.35 26.44
N HIS A 212 12.37 10.21 25.93
CA HIS A 212 11.48 9.87 24.80
C HIS A 212 11.85 10.48 23.44
N ALA A 213 12.87 11.34 23.37
CA ALA A 213 13.14 12.16 22.17
C ALA A 213 14.05 11.50 21.10
N LEU A 214 14.80 10.44 21.42
CA LEU A 214 15.86 9.92 20.54
C LEU A 214 15.45 8.78 19.58
N LYS A 215 14.27 8.16 19.75
CA LYS A 215 13.80 7.08 18.85
C LYS A 215 13.17 7.58 17.55
N VAL A 216 12.87 8.88 17.47
CA VAL A 216 12.06 9.48 16.41
C VAL A 216 12.94 9.91 15.21
N ASP A 217 14.21 10.26 15.43
CA ASP A 217 15.02 10.99 14.44
C ASP A 217 15.59 10.13 13.29
N GLU A 218 15.85 8.83 13.52
CA GLU A 218 16.54 7.97 12.54
C GLU A 218 15.57 7.23 11.60
N HIS A 219 14.37 6.87 12.10
CA HIS A 219 13.26 6.43 11.23
C HIS A 219 12.85 7.54 10.26
N ILE A 220 12.97 8.81 10.69
CA ILE A 220 12.75 9.97 9.84
C ILE A 220 13.78 10.01 8.69
N ALA A 221 15.05 9.65 8.92
CA ALA A 221 16.07 9.64 7.86
C ALA A 221 15.73 8.62 6.75
N PHE A 222 15.33 7.39 7.11
CA PHE A 222 14.89 6.39 6.14
C PHE A 222 13.65 6.85 5.36
N VAL A 223 12.65 7.38 6.06
CA VAL A 223 11.41 7.89 5.46
C VAL A 223 11.71 9.02 4.48
N LYS A 224 12.42 10.07 4.92
CA LYS A 224 12.79 11.22 4.07
C LYS A 224 13.61 10.81 2.85
N PHE A 225 14.57 9.89 3.02
CA PHE A 225 15.39 9.41 1.91
C PHE A 225 14.56 8.60 0.91
N SER A 226 13.73 7.67 1.40
CA SER A 226 12.93 6.77 0.55
C SER A 226 11.82 7.50 -0.19
N GLU A 227 11.22 8.50 0.46
CA GLU A 227 10.23 9.39 -0.13
C GLU A 227 10.85 10.25 -1.24
N LYS A 228 11.96 10.93 -0.93
CA LYS A 228 12.65 11.79 -1.90
C LYS A 228 13.13 11.03 -3.14
N HIS A 229 13.63 9.81 -2.97
CA HIS A 229 14.25 9.02 -4.05
C HIS A 229 13.36 7.85 -4.50
N ARG A 230 12.05 7.93 -4.26
CA ARG A 230 11.07 6.86 -4.53
C ARG A 230 11.12 6.36 -5.97
N LYS A 231 11.29 7.27 -6.94
CA LYS A 231 11.34 6.97 -8.38
C LYS A 231 12.53 6.08 -8.73
N LEU A 232 13.74 6.49 -8.34
CA LEU A 232 14.95 5.69 -8.56
C LEU A 232 14.90 4.34 -7.83
N LEU A 233 14.47 4.32 -6.56
CA LEU A 233 14.37 3.08 -5.77
C LEU A 233 13.46 2.05 -6.44
N ASN A 234 12.29 2.47 -6.92
CA ASN A 234 11.37 1.59 -7.64
C ASN A 234 11.91 1.13 -9.00
N ALA A 235 12.67 1.97 -9.70
CA ALA A 235 13.33 1.56 -10.92
C ALA A 235 14.38 0.46 -10.68
N PHE A 236 15.14 0.51 -9.58
CA PHE A 236 16.03 -0.59 -9.18
C PHE A 236 15.27 -1.88 -8.86
N ILE A 237 14.20 -1.80 -8.07
CA ILE A 237 13.37 -2.97 -7.73
C ILE A 237 12.79 -3.61 -9.00
N ARG A 238 12.34 -2.80 -9.95
CA ARG A 238 11.76 -3.26 -11.22
C ARG A 238 12.77 -4.03 -12.08
N GLN A 239 14.05 -3.62 -12.05
CA GLN A 239 15.13 -4.32 -12.75
C GLN A 239 15.61 -5.57 -11.99
N ASN A 240 15.65 -5.50 -10.66
CA ASN A 240 16.08 -6.59 -9.80
C ASN A 240 15.12 -6.78 -8.61
N PRO A 241 14.03 -7.54 -8.80
CA PRO A 241 13.03 -7.76 -7.74
C PRO A 241 13.59 -8.44 -6.48
N GLY A 242 14.73 -9.14 -6.61
CA GLY A 242 15.42 -9.77 -5.49
C GLY A 242 15.96 -8.79 -4.45
N LEU A 243 16.04 -7.49 -4.76
CA LEU A 243 16.42 -6.46 -3.79
C LEU A 243 15.46 -6.40 -2.59
N LEU A 244 14.14 -6.55 -2.83
CA LEU A 244 13.13 -6.55 -1.77
C LEU A 244 13.28 -7.71 -0.78
N GLU A 245 13.95 -8.79 -1.18
CA GLU A 245 14.23 -9.93 -0.30
C GLU A 245 15.58 -9.84 0.41
N LYS A 246 16.40 -8.83 0.07
CA LYS A 246 17.78 -8.69 0.52
C LYS A 246 18.04 -7.34 1.18
N SER A 247 18.54 -6.37 0.40
CA SER A 247 18.98 -5.06 0.89
C SER A 247 17.84 -4.07 1.05
N PHE A 248 16.76 -4.20 0.28
CA PHE A 248 15.58 -3.32 0.34
C PHE A 248 14.44 -3.92 1.18
N SER A 249 14.71 -4.96 1.99
CA SER A 249 13.71 -5.59 2.87
C SER A 249 13.01 -4.59 3.81
N LEU A 250 13.69 -3.53 4.22
CA LEU A 250 13.11 -2.47 5.04
C LEU A 250 11.92 -1.76 4.36
N MET A 251 11.91 -1.66 3.01
CA MET A 251 10.77 -1.08 2.29
C MET A 251 9.51 -1.94 2.38
N LEU A 252 9.63 -3.25 2.58
CA LEU A 252 8.45 -4.11 2.84
C LEU A 252 7.82 -3.83 4.21
N LYS A 253 8.56 -3.21 5.15
CA LYS A 253 8.01 -2.74 6.43
C LYS A 253 7.32 -1.37 6.30
N VAL A 254 7.61 -0.63 5.23
CA VAL A 254 6.96 0.66 4.91
C VAL A 254 6.52 0.66 3.44
N PRO A 255 5.52 -0.16 3.06
CA PRO A 255 5.20 -0.47 1.67
C PRO A 255 4.79 0.72 0.80
N ARG A 256 4.41 1.88 1.39
CA ARG A 256 4.08 3.11 0.66
C ARG A 256 5.18 3.59 -0.30
N PHE A 257 6.44 3.23 -0.04
CA PHE A 257 7.55 3.58 -0.91
C PHE A 257 7.75 2.63 -2.10
N ILE A 258 6.96 1.55 -2.19
CA ILE A 258 7.03 0.57 -3.28
C ILE A 258 5.85 0.80 -4.22
N ASP A 259 6.11 0.90 -5.51
CA ASP A 259 5.11 0.96 -6.58
C ASP A 259 4.28 -0.34 -6.62
N PHE A 260 3.04 -0.22 -7.11
CA PHE A 260 2.10 -1.33 -7.15
C PHE A 260 2.61 -2.49 -8.01
N ASP A 261 3.19 -2.24 -9.18
CA ASP A 261 3.75 -3.29 -10.03
C ASP A 261 4.87 -4.07 -9.35
N ASN A 262 5.76 -3.39 -8.61
CA ASN A 262 6.83 -3.99 -7.83
C ASN A 262 6.26 -4.85 -6.67
N LYS A 263 5.28 -4.34 -5.93
CA LYS A 263 4.55 -5.13 -4.91
C LYS A 263 3.87 -6.36 -5.51
N ARG A 264 3.20 -6.20 -6.65
CA ARG A 264 2.53 -7.28 -7.38
C ARG A 264 3.51 -8.35 -7.87
N ALA A 265 4.67 -7.93 -8.39
CA ALA A 265 5.72 -8.85 -8.81
C ALA A 265 6.28 -9.63 -7.61
N HIS A 266 6.54 -8.95 -6.49
CA HIS A 266 6.96 -9.58 -5.23
C HIS A 266 5.92 -10.60 -4.74
N PHE A 267 4.65 -10.19 -4.66
CA PHE A 267 3.52 -11.05 -4.26
C PHE A 267 3.45 -12.31 -5.12
N ARG A 268 3.43 -12.17 -6.45
CA ARG A 268 3.37 -13.30 -7.39
C ARG A 268 4.57 -14.23 -7.26
N SER A 269 5.77 -13.68 -7.04
CA SER A 269 6.97 -14.48 -6.79
C SER A 269 6.83 -15.35 -5.53
N LYS A 270 6.38 -14.76 -4.42
CA LYS A 270 6.15 -15.49 -3.15
C LYS A 270 5.07 -16.56 -3.28
N ILE A 271 3.99 -16.28 -3.99
CA ILE A 271 2.94 -17.27 -4.27
C ILE A 271 3.48 -18.43 -5.11
N LYS A 272 4.24 -18.15 -6.18
CA LYS A 272 4.82 -19.19 -7.03
C LYS A 272 5.78 -20.11 -6.27
N HIS A 273 6.63 -19.55 -5.41
CA HIS A 273 7.53 -20.35 -4.58
C HIS A 273 6.79 -21.28 -3.60
N GLN A 274 5.59 -20.92 -3.13
CA GLN A 274 4.75 -21.82 -2.32
C GLN A 274 4.10 -22.94 -3.16
N HIS A 275 3.97 -22.73 -4.48
CA HIS A 275 3.36 -23.64 -5.44
C HIS A 275 4.31 -24.69 -6.03
N ASP A 276 5.63 -24.48 -5.97
CA ASP A 276 6.61 -25.44 -6.50
C ASP A 276 6.64 -26.77 -5.70
N HIS A 277 6.04 -26.79 -4.51
CA HIS A 277 5.70 -28.04 -3.82
C HIS A 277 4.59 -28.76 -4.57
N HIS A 278 4.78 -30.04 -4.90
CA HIS A 278 3.91 -30.83 -5.79
C HIS A 278 2.48 -31.04 -5.25
N HIS A 279 1.64 -30.00 -5.34
CA HIS A 279 0.24 -30.06 -4.93
C HIS A 279 -0.57 -30.86 -5.95
N ARG A 280 -1.47 -31.71 -5.45
CA ARG A 280 -2.37 -32.49 -6.32
C ARG A 280 -3.28 -31.54 -7.11
N PRO A 281 -3.57 -31.81 -8.40
CA PRO A 281 -4.54 -31.01 -9.16
C PRO A 281 -5.92 -31.00 -8.47
N LEU A 282 -6.53 -29.82 -8.38
CA LEU A 282 -7.87 -29.64 -7.84
C LEU A 282 -8.87 -29.68 -8.99
N ARG A 283 -9.71 -30.70 -9.05
CA ARG A 283 -10.72 -30.86 -10.12
C ARG A 283 -12.12 -30.67 -9.57
N ILE A 284 -12.94 -29.89 -10.26
CA ILE A 284 -14.36 -29.72 -9.97
C ILE A 284 -15.20 -29.96 -11.22
N SER A 285 -16.42 -30.46 -11.03
CA SER A 285 -17.39 -30.73 -12.10
C SER A 285 -18.70 -30.01 -11.79
N VAL A 286 -19.05 -28.98 -12.55
CA VAL A 286 -20.16 -28.08 -12.23
C VAL A 286 -21.15 -27.96 -13.39
N ARG A 287 -22.42 -27.70 -13.06
CA ARG A 287 -23.47 -27.36 -14.04
C ARG A 287 -23.57 -25.85 -14.14
N ARG A 288 -23.64 -25.29 -15.34
CA ARG A 288 -23.74 -23.82 -15.53
C ARG A 288 -24.93 -23.21 -14.76
N ALA A 289 -26.07 -23.89 -14.76
CA ALA A 289 -27.29 -23.42 -14.10
C ALA A 289 -27.21 -23.45 -12.56
N TYR A 290 -26.28 -24.21 -11.98
CA TYR A 290 -26.11 -24.39 -10.52
C TYR A 290 -24.67 -24.14 -10.11
N ILE A 291 -24.00 -23.18 -10.78
CA ILE A 291 -22.56 -22.98 -10.63
C ILE A 291 -22.17 -22.63 -9.20
N LEU A 292 -23.00 -21.86 -8.49
CA LEU A 292 -22.74 -21.47 -7.11
C LEU A 292 -22.84 -22.68 -6.18
N GLU A 293 -23.95 -23.42 -6.25
CA GLU A 293 -24.24 -24.58 -5.39
C GLU A 293 -23.21 -25.70 -5.64
N ASP A 294 -22.98 -26.06 -6.91
CA ASP A 294 -22.06 -27.14 -7.27
C ASP A 294 -20.61 -26.80 -6.87
N SER A 295 -20.21 -25.53 -6.96
CA SER A 295 -18.88 -25.08 -6.54
C SER A 295 -18.75 -25.04 -5.02
N TYR A 296 -19.76 -24.54 -4.32
CA TYR A 296 -19.82 -24.49 -2.86
C TYR A 296 -19.69 -25.90 -2.28
N ASP A 297 -20.48 -26.86 -2.75
CA ASP A 297 -20.46 -28.24 -2.25
C ASP A 297 -19.10 -28.93 -2.46
N GLN A 298 -18.45 -28.67 -3.60
CA GLN A 298 -17.18 -29.31 -3.94
C GLN A 298 -15.95 -28.67 -3.29
N LEU A 299 -16.03 -27.40 -2.87
CA LEU A 299 -14.88 -26.64 -2.38
C LEU A 299 -14.96 -26.28 -0.88
N ARG A 300 -16.15 -26.18 -0.29
CA ARG A 300 -16.32 -25.75 1.12
C ARG A 300 -15.68 -26.70 2.15
N MET A 301 -15.59 -27.98 1.85
CA MET A 301 -14.98 -28.98 2.75
C MET A 301 -13.55 -29.39 2.34
N ARG A 302 -12.99 -28.81 1.27
CA ARG A 302 -11.63 -29.14 0.83
C ARG A 302 -10.61 -28.64 1.83
N SER A 303 -9.54 -29.42 1.99
CA SER A 303 -8.40 -29.00 2.81
C SER A 303 -7.66 -27.84 2.15
N THR A 304 -7.00 -27.02 2.94
CA THR A 304 -6.15 -25.93 2.44
C THR A 304 -5.07 -26.43 1.48
N LEU A 305 -4.52 -27.62 1.71
CA LEU A 305 -3.53 -28.24 0.82
C LEU A 305 -4.12 -28.59 -0.55
N ASP A 306 -5.34 -29.15 -0.58
CA ASP A 306 -6.02 -29.45 -1.84
C ASP A 306 -6.38 -28.17 -2.60
N LEU A 307 -6.82 -27.13 -1.89
CA LEU A 307 -7.17 -25.84 -2.49
C LEU A 307 -5.95 -25.13 -3.11
N LYS A 308 -4.74 -25.39 -2.62
CA LYS A 308 -3.49 -24.92 -3.22
C LYS A 308 -3.11 -25.68 -4.50
N GLY A 309 -3.81 -26.76 -4.86
CA GLY A 309 -3.66 -27.44 -6.14
C GLY A 309 -4.08 -26.57 -7.31
N ARG A 310 -3.48 -26.77 -8.49
CA ARG A 310 -3.94 -26.12 -9.73
C ARG A 310 -5.40 -26.50 -10.01
N LEU A 311 -6.28 -25.51 -10.11
CA LEU A 311 -7.70 -25.73 -10.41
C LEU A 311 -7.89 -26.17 -11.87
N THR A 312 -8.81 -27.10 -12.09
CA THR A 312 -9.27 -27.53 -13.42
C THR A 312 -10.78 -27.71 -13.34
N VAL A 313 -11.50 -26.99 -14.19
CA VAL A 313 -12.96 -26.99 -14.18
C VAL A 313 -13.49 -27.81 -15.33
N HIS A 314 -14.49 -28.65 -15.05
CA HIS A 314 -15.26 -29.38 -16.05
C HIS A 314 -16.73 -28.95 -15.97
N PHE A 315 -17.30 -28.53 -17.09
CA PHE A 315 -18.73 -28.27 -17.18
C PHE A 315 -19.46 -29.54 -17.62
N GLN A 316 -20.44 -29.98 -16.83
CA GLN A 316 -21.16 -31.22 -17.10
C GLN A 316 -21.88 -31.17 -18.46
N GLY A 317 -21.69 -32.22 -19.26
CA GLY A 317 -22.27 -32.33 -20.61
C GLY A 317 -21.41 -31.73 -21.73
N GLU A 318 -20.20 -31.26 -21.43
CA GLU A 318 -19.28 -30.70 -22.43
C GLU A 318 -18.01 -31.54 -22.56
N GLU A 319 -17.64 -31.92 -23.78
CA GLU A 319 -16.44 -32.74 -24.05
C GLU A 319 -15.12 -31.93 -24.03
N VAL A 320 -15.17 -30.67 -23.59
CA VAL A 320 -14.01 -29.77 -23.63
C VAL A 320 -13.09 -30.02 -22.43
N ILE A 321 -11.80 -30.24 -22.71
CA ILE A 321 -10.75 -30.34 -21.69
C ILE A 321 -10.23 -28.93 -21.39
N ASP A 322 -10.20 -28.55 -20.12
CA ASP A 322 -9.75 -27.24 -19.70
C ASP A 322 -8.24 -27.04 -19.88
N ALA A 323 -7.87 -26.16 -20.83
CA ALA A 323 -6.50 -25.65 -20.98
C ALA A 323 -6.27 -24.33 -20.21
N GLY A 324 -7.22 -23.91 -19.38
CA GLY A 324 -7.26 -22.66 -18.61
C GLY A 324 -8.46 -21.77 -18.95
N GLY A 325 -9.08 -21.97 -20.12
CA GLY A 325 -10.23 -21.19 -20.58
C GLY A 325 -11.50 -21.45 -19.76
N LEU A 326 -11.79 -22.70 -19.41
CA LEU A 326 -12.99 -23.04 -18.63
C LEU A 326 -12.84 -22.59 -17.18
N THR A 327 -11.62 -22.67 -16.62
CA THR A 327 -11.33 -22.10 -15.30
C THR A 327 -11.57 -20.59 -15.27
N ARG A 328 -11.14 -19.85 -16.30
CA ARG A 328 -11.38 -18.41 -16.38
C ARG A 328 -12.87 -18.08 -16.51
N GLU A 329 -13.60 -18.82 -17.35
CA GLU A 329 -15.06 -18.68 -17.49
C GLU A 329 -15.78 -18.98 -16.16
N TRP A 330 -15.35 -20.03 -15.45
CA TRP A 330 -15.92 -20.40 -14.15
C TRP A 330 -15.81 -19.27 -13.13
N TYR A 331 -14.64 -18.61 -13.02
CA TYR A 331 -14.47 -17.46 -12.14
C TYR A 331 -15.43 -16.32 -12.48
N GLN A 332 -15.60 -16.01 -13.76
CA GLN A 332 -16.50 -14.95 -14.24
C GLN A 332 -17.98 -15.26 -13.95
N LEU A 333 -18.41 -16.48 -14.23
CA LEU A 333 -19.78 -16.92 -13.99
C LEU A 333 -20.07 -16.99 -12.48
N LEU A 334 -19.14 -17.54 -11.70
CA LEU A 334 -19.30 -17.68 -10.26
C LEU A 334 -19.33 -16.32 -9.55
N SER A 335 -18.44 -15.38 -9.91
CA SER A 335 -18.46 -14.04 -9.33
C SER A 335 -19.80 -13.35 -9.60
N ARG A 336 -20.31 -13.44 -10.83
CA ARG A 336 -21.62 -12.86 -11.19
C ARG A 336 -22.76 -13.37 -10.31
N VAL A 337 -22.81 -14.67 -10.01
CA VAL A 337 -23.88 -15.26 -9.18
C VAL A 337 -23.70 -14.96 -7.69
N ILE A 338 -22.46 -14.89 -7.18
CA ILE A 338 -22.19 -14.56 -5.77
C ILE A 338 -22.64 -13.13 -5.43
N PHE A 339 -22.40 -12.18 -6.33
CA PHE A 339 -22.65 -10.75 -6.13
C PHE A 339 -24.01 -10.29 -6.68
N ASP A 340 -24.84 -11.22 -7.15
CA ASP A 340 -26.21 -10.93 -7.52
C ASP A 340 -27.07 -10.63 -6.27
N LYS A 341 -28.01 -9.68 -6.38
CA LYS A 341 -28.90 -9.30 -5.26
C LYS A 341 -29.69 -10.50 -4.73
N GLY A 342 -30.07 -11.45 -5.59
CA GLY A 342 -30.79 -12.68 -5.21
C GLY A 342 -29.95 -13.67 -4.38
N ALA A 343 -28.62 -13.53 -4.36
CA ALA A 343 -27.77 -14.34 -3.51
C ALA A 343 -27.84 -13.90 -2.03
N LEU A 344 -28.32 -12.70 -1.72
CA LEU A 344 -28.44 -12.13 -0.37
C LEU A 344 -27.11 -12.07 0.43
N LEU A 345 -25.96 -12.38 -0.17
CA LEU A 345 -24.66 -12.36 0.49
C LEU A 345 -24.08 -10.95 0.52
N PHE A 346 -24.11 -10.25 -0.62
CA PHE A 346 -23.58 -8.90 -0.74
C PHE A 346 -24.69 -7.94 -1.16
N THR A 347 -24.55 -6.69 -0.76
CA THR A 347 -25.38 -5.57 -1.22
C THR A 347 -24.50 -4.54 -1.92
N THR A 348 -25.10 -3.73 -2.78
CA THR A 348 -24.40 -2.66 -3.51
C THR A 348 -24.22 -1.43 -2.62
N GLY A 349 -23.08 -0.76 -2.75
CA GLY A 349 -22.86 0.58 -2.18
C GLY A 349 -23.66 1.66 -2.91
N GLY A 350 -23.46 2.93 -2.51
CA GLY A 350 -24.27 4.06 -2.99
C GLY A 350 -24.19 4.32 -4.50
N ASN A 351 -23.15 3.84 -5.19
CA ASN A 351 -22.94 4.03 -6.63
C ASN A 351 -23.24 2.79 -7.49
N GLU A 352 -23.89 1.76 -6.92
CA GLU A 352 -24.26 0.47 -7.54
C GLU A 352 -23.11 -0.36 -8.18
N SER A 353 -21.88 0.14 -8.15
CA SER A 353 -20.72 -0.49 -8.80
C SER A 353 -19.81 -1.24 -7.82
N THR A 354 -20.00 -1.01 -6.52
CA THR A 354 -19.20 -1.61 -5.45
C THR A 354 -20.06 -2.47 -4.52
N PHE A 355 -19.47 -3.51 -3.93
CA PHE A 355 -20.15 -4.48 -3.07
C PHE A 355 -19.63 -4.46 -1.63
N GLN A 356 -20.54 -4.66 -0.69
CA GLN A 356 -20.21 -4.92 0.72
C GLN A 356 -21.03 -6.09 1.27
N PRO A 357 -20.58 -6.78 2.33
CA PRO A 357 -21.37 -7.81 2.98
C PRO A 357 -22.76 -7.30 3.35
N ASN A 358 -23.79 -8.06 3.04
CA ASN A 358 -25.15 -7.71 3.41
C ASN A 358 -25.33 -7.90 4.94
N PRO A 359 -25.67 -6.84 5.70
CA PRO A 359 -26.02 -6.96 7.13
C PRO A 359 -27.16 -7.94 7.36
N ASN A 360 -28.06 -8.05 6.39
CA ASN A 360 -29.23 -8.92 6.39
C ASN A 360 -28.94 -10.31 5.77
N SER A 361 -27.68 -10.69 5.53
CA SER A 361 -27.35 -12.01 4.96
C SER A 361 -27.81 -13.22 5.79
N VAL A 362 -28.15 -13.03 7.07
CA VAL A 362 -28.66 -14.09 7.97
C VAL A 362 -29.88 -14.83 7.43
N TYR A 363 -30.66 -14.21 6.55
CA TYR A 363 -31.81 -14.86 5.91
C TYR A 363 -31.44 -15.91 4.87
N ARG A 364 -30.18 -15.92 4.41
CA ARG A 364 -29.66 -17.04 3.62
C ARG A 364 -29.19 -18.13 4.58
N THR A 365 -29.73 -19.33 4.39
CA THR A 365 -29.27 -20.52 5.13
C THR A 365 -27.77 -20.72 4.90
N GLU A 366 -27.04 -21.01 5.97
CA GLU A 366 -25.58 -21.16 5.96
C GLU A 366 -24.79 -19.93 5.46
N HIS A 367 -25.32 -18.70 5.55
CA HIS A 367 -24.66 -17.50 5.01
C HIS A 367 -23.19 -17.35 5.41
N LEU A 368 -22.83 -17.62 6.67
CA LEU A 368 -21.43 -17.57 7.12
C LEU A 368 -20.53 -18.59 6.40
N SER A 369 -21.03 -19.80 6.14
CA SER A 369 -20.28 -20.81 5.38
C SER A 369 -20.08 -20.35 3.93
N TYR A 370 -21.10 -19.71 3.35
CA TYR A 370 -20.96 -19.07 2.05
C TYR A 370 -19.94 -17.94 2.06
N PHE A 371 -19.90 -17.05 3.07
CA PHE A 371 -18.86 -16.02 3.16
C PHE A 371 -17.45 -16.62 3.24
N LYS A 372 -17.26 -17.68 4.03
CA LYS A 372 -16.00 -18.42 4.06
C LYS A 372 -15.64 -19.01 2.70
N PHE A 373 -16.60 -19.59 2.00
CA PHE A 373 -16.41 -20.07 0.64
C PHE A 373 -16.04 -18.94 -0.33
N VAL A 374 -16.70 -17.78 -0.27
CA VAL A 374 -16.36 -16.62 -1.10
C VAL A 374 -14.94 -16.13 -0.80
N GLY A 375 -14.54 -16.07 0.47
CA GLY A 375 -13.17 -15.77 0.88
C GLY A 375 -12.15 -16.72 0.26
N ARG A 376 -12.46 -18.03 0.24
CA ARG A 376 -11.64 -19.03 -0.46
C ARG A 376 -11.59 -18.80 -1.96
N VAL A 377 -12.70 -18.47 -2.61
CA VAL A 377 -12.73 -18.19 -4.07
C VAL A 377 -11.84 -17.00 -4.41
N VAL A 378 -11.92 -15.91 -3.65
CA VAL A 378 -11.08 -14.72 -3.84
C VAL A 378 -9.62 -15.04 -3.59
N GLY A 379 -9.29 -15.69 -2.47
CA GLY A 379 -7.92 -16.11 -2.17
C GLY A 379 -7.37 -17.07 -3.22
N LYS A 380 -8.21 -17.97 -3.74
CA LYS A 380 -7.84 -18.93 -4.79
C LYS A 380 -7.61 -18.25 -6.13
N ALA A 381 -8.42 -17.25 -6.49
CA ALA A 381 -8.20 -16.46 -7.71
C ALA A 381 -6.83 -15.76 -7.68
N LEU A 382 -6.48 -15.12 -6.57
CA LEU A 382 -5.16 -14.52 -6.37
C LEU A 382 -4.02 -15.54 -6.47
N LEU A 383 -4.23 -16.71 -5.87
CA LEU A 383 -3.28 -17.82 -5.91
C LEU A 383 -3.04 -18.33 -7.34
N ASP A 384 -4.11 -18.49 -8.13
CA ASP A 384 -4.06 -18.97 -9.52
C ASP A 384 -3.71 -17.87 -10.54
N GLY A 385 -3.53 -16.62 -10.08
CA GLY A 385 -3.30 -15.47 -10.95
C GLY A 385 -4.48 -15.13 -11.86
N GLN A 386 -5.70 -15.48 -11.44
CA GLN A 386 -6.95 -15.15 -12.12
C GLN A 386 -7.52 -13.84 -11.58
N LEU A 387 -8.20 -13.10 -12.47
CA LEU A 387 -8.90 -11.87 -12.12
C LEU A 387 -10.37 -12.16 -11.84
N LEU A 388 -10.98 -11.40 -10.94
CA LEU A 388 -12.41 -11.44 -10.65
C LEU A 388 -13.05 -10.12 -11.01
N ASP A 389 -14.12 -10.14 -11.81
CA ASP A 389 -14.95 -8.95 -12.04
C ASP A 389 -15.86 -8.71 -10.82
N VAL A 390 -15.24 -8.28 -9.73
CA VAL A 390 -15.88 -7.84 -8.48
C VAL A 390 -15.12 -6.63 -7.97
N HIS A 391 -15.84 -5.65 -7.47
CA HIS A 391 -15.26 -4.46 -6.86
C HIS A 391 -15.93 -4.26 -5.51
N PHE A 392 -15.18 -4.37 -4.42
CA PHE A 392 -15.71 -4.17 -3.08
C PHE A 392 -15.69 -2.69 -2.68
N THR A 393 -16.40 -2.33 -1.61
CA THR A 393 -16.25 -1.02 -0.97
C THR A 393 -14.85 -0.88 -0.34
N ARG A 394 -14.38 0.36 -0.19
CA ARG A 394 -13.07 0.67 0.44
C ARG A 394 -12.96 0.12 1.85
N SER A 395 -14.02 0.25 2.64
CA SER A 395 -14.10 -0.33 3.99
C SER A 395 -13.87 -1.84 4.00
N PHE A 396 -14.41 -2.57 3.02
CA PHE A 396 -14.23 -4.02 2.96
C PHE A 396 -12.79 -4.41 2.58
N TYR A 397 -12.14 -3.69 1.64
CA TYR A 397 -10.71 -3.88 1.39
C TYR A 397 -9.85 -3.58 2.62
N LYS A 398 -10.18 -2.53 3.39
CA LYS A 398 -9.51 -2.22 4.65
C LYS A 398 -9.63 -3.35 5.66
N HIS A 399 -10.80 -3.99 5.78
CA HIS A 399 -10.99 -5.18 6.62
C HIS A 399 -10.10 -6.35 6.19
N ILE A 400 -9.95 -6.59 4.87
CA ILE A 400 -9.04 -7.61 4.32
C ILE A 400 -7.57 -7.29 4.60
N LEU A 401 -7.21 -6.02 4.77
CA LEU A 401 -5.84 -5.61 5.08
C LEU A 401 -5.58 -5.43 6.58
N GLY A 402 -6.61 -5.57 7.43
CA GLY A 402 -6.52 -5.25 8.86
C GLY A 402 -6.32 -3.76 9.14
N VAL A 403 -6.71 -2.88 8.21
CA VAL A 403 -6.60 -1.42 8.33
C VAL A 403 -7.86 -0.87 9.00
N LYS A 404 -7.69 0.11 9.90
CA LYS A 404 -8.81 0.77 10.58
C LYS A 404 -9.69 1.54 9.57
N VAL A 405 -10.98 1.28 9.60
CA VAL A 405 -11.99 2.08 8.87
C VAL A 405 -12.33 3.37 9.61
N THR A 406 -12.70 4.41 8.88
CA THR A 406 -13.06 5.73 9.43
C THR A 406 -14.45 6.16 8.94
N TYR A 407 -15.01 7.22 9.52
CA TYR A 407 -16.32 7.72 9.10
C TYR A 407 -16.35 8.19 7.62
N HIS A 408 -15.19 8.53 7.04
CA HIS A 408 -15.07 8.82 5.61
C HIS A 408 -15.45 7.63 4.73
N ASP A 409 -15.24 6.40 5.20
CA ASP A 409 -15.61 5.20 4.44
C ASP A 409 -17.13 4.99 4.35
N ILE A 410 -17.93 5.72 5.13
CA ILE A 410 -19.40 5.71 5.04
C ILE A 410 -19.86 6.33 3.73
N GLU A 411 -19.10 7.28 3.15
CA GLU A 411 -19.50 7.97 1.92
C GLU A 411 -19.79 6.98 0.77
N ALA A 412 -19.03 5.89 0.67
CA ALA A 412 -19.25 4.89 -0.38
C ALA A 412 -20.52 4.03 -0.19
N ILE A 413 -21.10 4.04 1.02
CA ILE A 413 -22.26 3.22 1.39
C ILE A 413 -23.51 4.10 1.44
N ASP A 414 -23.45 5.16 2.24
CA ASP A 414 -24.52 6.12 2.44
C ASP A 414 -23.94 7.55 2.38
N PRO A 415 -23.93 8.17 1.18
CA PRO A 415 -23.37 9.50 0.97
C PRO A 415 -24.15 10.59 1.72
N ALA A 416 -25.47 10.41 1.86
CA ALA A 416 -26.34 11.35 2.56
C ALA A 416 -26.04 11.34 4.06
N TYR A 417 -25.90 10.15 4.65
CA TYR A 417 -25.57 9.99 6.05
C TYR A 417 -24.15 10.48 6.35
N PHE A 418 -23.17 10.18 5.48
CA PHE A 418 -21.82 10.75 5.59
C PHE A 418 -21.85 12.28 5.62
N LYS A 419 -22.61 12.93 4.73
CA LYS A 419 -22.74 14.39 4.70
C LYS A 419 -23.29 14.95 6.01
N ASN A 420 -24.27 14.27 6.60
CA ASN A 420 -24.86 14.69 7.88
C ASN A 420 -23.85 14.55 9.04
N LEU A 421 -23.10 13.44 9.09
CA LEU A 421 -22.05 13.24 10.10
C LEU A 421 -20.92 14.25 9.94
N LYS A 422 -20.48 14.52 8.70
CA LYS A 422 -19.47 15.53 8.41
C LYS A 422 -19.94 16.92 8.84
N TRP A 423 -21.17 17.29 8.50
CA TRP A 423 -21.76 18.56 8.93
C TRP A 423 -21.82 18.68 10.46
N MET A 424 -22.22 17.63 11.17
CA MET A 424 -22.21 17.58 12.64
C MET A 424 -20.81 17.83 13.23
N LEU A 425 -19.76 17.28 12.61
CA LEU A 425 -18.39 17.49 13.06
C LEU A 425 -17.90 18.93 12.81
N GLU A 426 -18.32 19.55 11.69
CA GLU A 426 -17.85 20.86 11.24
C GLU A 426 -18.67 22.04 11.78
N ASN A 427 -19.84 21.79 12.38
CA ASN A 427 -20.78 22.83 12.83
C ASN A 427 -21.21 22.61 14.28
N ASP A 428 -21.69 23.68 14.92
CA ASP A 428 -22.29 23.62 16.25
C ASP A 428 -23.68 22.95 16.19
N ILE A 429 -23.91 21.96 17.04
CA ILE A 429 -25.17 21.19 17.09
C ILE A 429 -26.10 21.58 18.24
N SER A 430 -25.82 22.65 18.98
CA SER A 430 -26.59 23.04 20.17
C SER A 430 -28.07 23.33 19.87
N ASP A 431 -28.35 23.83 18.66
CA ASP A 431 -29.70 24.20 18.19
C ASP A 431 -30.35 23.14 17.26
N VAL A 432 -29.69 22.00 17.07
CA VAL A 432 -30.15 20.93 16.16
C VAL A 432 -31.05 19.94 16.92
N PRO A 433 -32.05 19.29 16.28
CA PRO A 433 -32.90 18.29 16.95
C PRO A 433 -32.10 17.24 17.72
N GLU A 434 -32.62 16.80 18.86
CA GLU A 434 -31.91 15.92 19.79
C GLU A 434 -31.53 14.57 19.16
N PHE A 435 -30.27 14.43 18.80
CA PHE A 435 -29.66 13.13 18.56
C PHE A 435 -29.40 12.45 19.90
N THR A 436 -29.54 11.13 19.92
CA THR A 436 -29.15 10.29 21.05
C THR A 436 -28.11 9.28 20.60
N PHE A 437 -27.44 8.59 21.52
CA PHE A 437 -26.50 7.51 21.19
C PHE A 437 -27.24 6.22 20.77
N SER A 438 -28.12 6.35 19.78
CA SER A 438 -28.82 5.27 19.12
C SER A 438 -28.92 5.54 17.61
N ILE A 439 -29.13 4.48 16.84
CA ILE A 439 -29.37 4.53 15.38
C ILE A 439 -30.75 3.94 15.15
N ASP A 440 -31.50 4.57 14.24
CA ASP A 440 -32.82 4.11 13.85
C ASP A 440 -32.80 2.65 13.40
N ALA A 441 -33.94 2.00 13.63
CA ALA A 441 -34.24 0.68 13.14
C ALA A 441 -33.99 0.57 11.62
N ASP A 442 -33.23 -0.45 11.20
CA ASP A 442 -33.06 -0.79 9.78
C ASP A 442 -34.42 -1.14 9.15
N GLU A 443 -34.97 -0.26 8.32
CA GLU A 443 -36.31 -0.43 7.74
C GLU A 443 -36.41 -1.64 6.80
N GLU A 444 -35.30 -2.12 6.20
CA GLU A 444 -35.33 -3.36 5.41
C GLU A 444 -35.69 -4.58 6.28
N LYS A 445 -35.38 -4.52 7.57
CA LYS A 445 -35.83 -5.51 8.55
C LYS A 445 -37.36 -5.53 8.62
N LEU A 446 -38.04 -4.37 8.58
CA LEU A 446 -39.52 -4.35 8.60
C LEU A 446 -40.11 -5.12 7.42
N ILE A 447 -39.54 -4.92 6.22
CA ILE A 447 -40.00 -5.56 4.98
C ILE A 447 -39.73 -7.06 5.00
N LEU A 448 -38.57 -7.49 5.50
CA LEU A 448 -38.16 -8.90 5.51
C LEU A 448 -38.74 -9.72 6.68
N TYR A 449 -39.13 -9.10 7.79
CA TYR A 449 -39.51 -9.81 9.03
C TYR A 449 -41.01 -9.92 9.31
N GLU A 450 -41.92 -9.20 8.63
CA GLU A 450 -43.33 -9.07 9.07
C GLU A 450 -43.46 -8.74 10.58
N ARG A 451 -42.43 -8.11 11.18
CA ARG A 451 -42.39 -7.78 12.61
C ARG A 451 -43.03 -6.41 12.82
N THR A 452 -43.92 -6.34 13.81
CA THR A 452 -44.67 -5.12 14.15
C THR A 452 -43.80 -4.03 14.79
N GLU A 453 -42.63 -4.38 15.34
CA GLU A 453 -41.71 -3.44 16.00
C GLU A 453 -40.25 -3.79 15.67
N VAL A 454 -39.53 -2.85 15.05
CA VAL A 454 -38.07 -2.87 14.97
C VAL A 454 -37.58 -1.80 15.94
N MET A 455 -36.80 -2.21 16.94
CA MET A 455 -36.26 -1.28 17.93
C MET A 455 -34.92 -0.71 17.49
N ASP A 456 -34.65 0.54 17.86
CA ASP A 456 -33.37 1.22 17.61
C ASP A 456 -32.18 0.41 18.12
N TYR A 457 -31.04 0.58 17.47
CA TYR A 457 -29.78 0.05 17.94
C TYR A 457 -29.10 1.05 18.89
N GLU A 458 -28.91 0.68 20.15
CA GLU A 458 -28.16 1.49 21.11
C GLU A 458 -26.66 1.37 20.88
N LEU A 459 -25.98 2.50 20.60
CA LEU A 459 -24.53 2.54 20.36
C LEU A 459 -23.72 2.33 21.64
N ILE A 460 -24.31 2.74 22.77
CA ILE A 460 -23.82 2.53 24.13
C ILE A 460 -24.99 2.07 25.02
N PRO A 461 -24.74 1.37 26.14
CA PRO A 461 -25.81 0.95 27.03
C PRO A 461 -26.68 2.12 27.51
N GLY A 462 -27.99 2.06 27.28
CA GLY A 462 -28.92 3.15 27.62
C GLY A 462 -28.83 4.37 26.69
N GLY A 463 -28.20 4.20 25.53
CA GLY A 463 -27.85 5.28 24.59
C GLY A 463 -29.04 6.09 24.08
N ARG A 464 -30.26 5.53 24.04
CA ARG A 464 -31.49 6.25 23.74
C ARG A 464 -31.77 7.43 24.66
N ASN A 465 -31.24 7.41 25.88
CA ASN A 465 -31.44 8.46 26.88
C ASN A 465 -30.23 9.41 26.99
N ILE A 466 -29.17 9.17 26.22
CA ILE A 466 -27.93 9.95 26.27
C ILE A 466 -27.90 10.83 25.03
N LYS A 467 -28.01 12.15 25.24
CA LYS A 467 -27.99 13.14 24.15
C LYS A 467 -26.59 13.31 23.58
N VAL A 468 -26.54 13.55 22.28
CA VAL A 468 -25.32 14.00 21.61
C VAL A 468 -25.15 15.50 21.88
N THR A 469 -23.96 15.90 22.30
CA THR A 469 -23.55 17.28 22.63
C THR A 469 -22.26 17.62 21.91
N GLU A 470 -21.86 18.89 21.89
CA GLU A 470 -20.59 19.33 21.31
C GLU A 470 -19.38 18.55 21.86
N GLU A 471 -19.38 18.24 23.16
CA GLU A 471 -18.28 17.53 23.81
C GLU A 471 -18.18 16.06 23.42
N ASN A 472 -19.29 15.44 22.98
CA ASN A 472 -19.36 14.00 22.74
C ASN A 472 -19.68 13.61 21.27
N LYS A 473 -19.92 14.59 20.38
CA LYS A 473 -20.27 14.33 18.97
C LYS A 473 -19.22 13.52 18.22
N HIS A 474 -17.93 13.71 18.50
CA HIS A 474 -16.86 12.89 17.91
C HIS A 474 -16.99 11.41 18.29
N GLN A 475 -17.30 11.12 19.56
CA GLN A 475 -17.52 9.75 20.03
C GLN A 475 -18.76 9.14 19.38
N TYR A 476 -19.84 9.92 19.23
CA TYR A 476 -21.05 9.48 18.53
C TYR A 476 -20.72 9.06 17.10
N VAL A 477 -20.05 9.91 16.33
CA VAL A 477 -19.68 9.63 14.92
C VAL A 477 -18.77 8.39 14.81
N ASP A 478 -17.79 8.23 15.71
CA ASP A 478 -16.93 7.05 15.75
C ASP A 478 -17.71 5.75 16.01
N LEU A 479 -18.69 5.79 16.93
CA LEU A 479 -19.53 4.63 17.25
C LEU A 479 -20.50 4.29 16.13
N VAL A 480 -21.06 5.31 15.46
CA VAL A 480 -21.88 5.16 14.25
C VAL A 480 -21.07 4.47 13.16
N ALA A 481 -19.88 5.00 12.84
CA ALA A 481 -18.99 4.41 11.84
C ALA A 481 -18.62 2.97 12.19
N LYS A 482 -18.29 2.71 13.47
CA LYS A 482 -18.00 1.36 13.95
C LYS A 482 -19.20 0.43 13.78
N HIS A 483 -20.41 0.88 14.07
CA HIS A 483 -21.59 0.03 13.93
C HIS A 483 -21.84 -0.36 12.47
N LEU A 484 -21.92 0.63 11.58
CA LEU A 484 -22.25 0.44 10.16
C LEU A 484 -21.18 -0.34 9.41
N LEU A 485 -19.90 -0.02 9.65
CA LEU A 485 -18.78 -0.57 8.88
C LEU A 485 -18.23 -1.87 9.47
N ILE A 486 -18.48 -2.17 10.74
CA ILE A 486 -17.91 -3.33 11.44
C ILE A 486 -19.01 -4.15 12.10
N THR A 487 -19.67 -3.61 13.14
CA THR A 487 -20.49 -4.41 14.06
C THR A 487 -21.62 -5.15 13.34
N ALA A 488 -22.32 -4.48 12.41
CA ALA A 488 -23.45 -5.05 11.68
C ALA A 488 -23.07 -6.22 10.74
N ILE A 489 -21.81 -6.31 10.35
CA ILE A 489 -21.30 -7.28 9.35
C ILE A 489 -20.10 -8.10 9.86
N HIS A 490 -19.79 -8.01 11.15
CA HIS A 490 -18.60 -8.62 11.75
C HIS A 490 -18.53 -10.15 11.58
N PRO A 491 -19.61 -10.94 11.79
CA PRO A 491 -19.60 -12.37 11.51
C PRO A 491 -19.28 -12.71 10.04
N GLN A 492 -19.83 -11.94 9.11
CA GLN A 492 -19.64 -12.08 7.66
C GLN A 492 -18.18 -11.80 7.27
N ILE A 493 -17.62 -10.69 7.78
CA ILE A 493 -16.21 -10.32 7.58
C ILE A 493 -15.32 -11.45 8.09
N ASN A 494 -15.49 -11.90 9.33
CA ASN A 494 -14.62 -12.93 9.91
C ASN A 494 -14.68 -14.24 9.14
N ALA A 495 -15.87 -14.67 8.72
CA ALA A 495 -16.00 -15.88 7.91
C ALA A 495 -15.28 -15.73 6.56
N PHE A 496 -15.44 -14.59 5.87
CA PHE A 496 -14.71 -14.30 4.63
C PHE A 496 -13.19 -14.31 4.86
N LEU A 497 -12.70 -13.61 5.88
CA LEU A 497 -11.27 -13.54 6.20
C LEU A 497 -10.69 -14.91 6.55
N GLU A 498 -11.43 -15.74 7.27
CA GLU A 498 -11.03 -17.13 7.56
C GLU A 498 -10.78 -17.90 6.26
N GLY A 499 -11.69 -17.82 5.29
CA GLY A 499 -11.53 -18.48 4.00
C GLY A 499 -10.41 -17.89 3.13
N PHE A 500 -10.25 -16.56 3.15
CA PHE A 500 -9.22 -15.86 2.39
C PHE A 500 -7.82 -16.18 2.91
N TYR A 501 -7.63 -16.13 4.24
CA TYR A 501 -6.32 -16.31 4.88
C TYR A 501 -5.85 -17.76 4.95
N GLU A 502 -6.72 -18.75 4.72
CA GLU A 502 -6.30 -20.13 4.47
C GLU A 502 -5.36 -20.22 3.26
N LEU A 503 -5.56 -19.39 2.24
CA LEU A 503 -4.81 -19.43 0.98
C LEU A 503 -3.75 -18.35 0.87
N ILE A 504 -4.07 -17.13 1.30
CA ILE A 504 -3.19 -15.97 1.19
C ILE A 504 -2.74 -15.54 2.58
N ARG A 505 -1.44 -15.47 2.82
CA ARG A 505 -0.94 -15.07 4.15
C ARG A 505 -1.15 -13.58 4.41
N CYS A 506 -1.55 -13.22 5.64
CA CYS A 506 -1.78 -11.83 6.05
C CYS A 506 -0.55 -10.93 5.81
N ASP A 507 0.65 -11.42 6.17
CA ASP A 507 1.91 -10.66 6.01
C ASP A 507 2.27 -10.39 4.54
N LEU A 508 1.78 -11.23 3.63
CA LEU A 508 2.05 -11.09 2.20
C LEU A 508 1.06 -10.13 1.52
N ILE A 509 -0.20 -10.12 1.96
CA ILE A 509 -1.22 -9.22 1.39
C ILE A 509 -1.15 -7.81 1.98
N SER A 510 -0.67 -7.65 3.21
CA SER A 510 -0.59 -6.35 3.91
C SER A 510 0.41 -5.36 3.31
N ILE A 511 1.18 -5.76 2.27
CA ILE A 511 2.03 -4.83 1.53
C ILE A 511 1.24 -3.90 0.60
N PHE A 512 -0.01 -4.25 0.30
CA PHE A 512 -0.90 -3.47 -0.55
C PHE A 512 -1.77 -2.53 0.29
N ILE A 513 -2.11 -1.38 -0.29
CA ILE A 513 -3.20 -0.54 0.23
C ILE A 513 -4.55 -0.99 -0.37
N ASP A 514 -5.65 -0.48 0.18
CA ASP A 514 -7.02 -0.79 -0.24
C ASP A 514 -7.26 -0.58 -1.76
N LYS A 515 -6.74 0.53 -2.32
CA LYS A 515 -6.77 0.80 -3.77
C LYS A 515 -6.00 -0.23 -4.60
N GLU A 516 -4.84 -0.65 -4.12
CA GLU A 516 -4.00 -1.62 -4.81
C GLU A 516 -4.58 -3.04 -4.71
N LEU A 517 -5.23 -3.38 -3.59
CA LEU A 517 -5.88 -4.67 -3.41
C LEU A 517 -7.05 -4.87 -4.39
N GLU A 518 -7.83 -3.81 -4.67
CA GLU A 518 -8.82 -3.82 -5.77
C GLU A 518 -8.15 -4.17 -7.10
N LEU A 519 -7.07 -3.45 -7.48
CA LEU A 519 -6.36 -3.69 -8.73
C LEU A 519 -5.71 -5.08 -8.80
N LEU A 520 -5.35 -5.65 -7.64
CA LEU A 520 -4.79 -7.00 -7.54
C LEU A 520 -5.84 -8.07 -7.81
N ILE A 521 -7.07 -7.86 -7.32
CA ILE A 521 -8.21 -8.80 -7.47
C ILE A 521 -8.87 -8.65 -8.84
N SER A 522 -9.18 -7.42 -9.25
CA SER A 522 -10.01 -7.11 -10.42
C SER A 522 -9.19 -6.82 -11.68
N GLY A 523 -7.91 -6.46 -11.50
CA GLY A 523 -6.99 -6.12 -12.58
C GLY A 523 -6.91 -4.62 -12.86
N LEU A 524 -5.92 -4.25 -13.67
CA LEU A 524 -5.79 -2.89 -14.18
C LEU A 524 -6.76 -2.69 -15.35
N PRO A 525 -7.67 -1.70 -15.30
CA PRO A 525 -8.56 -1.40 -16.41
C PRO A 525 -7.77 -0.81 -17.58
N ASP A 526 -8.28 -1.02 -18.80
CA ASP A 526 -7.87 -0.22 -19.95
C ASP A 526 -8.81 0.97 -20.07
N ILE A 527 -8.27 2.17 -19.83
CA ILE A 527 -9.05 3.40 -19.76
C ILE A 527 -8.88 4.16 -21.08
N ASP A 528 -9.98 4.27 -21.83
CA ASP A 528 -10.07 5.13 -23.00
C ASP A 528 -10.28 6.59 -22.53
N LEU A 529 -9.21 7.39 -22.61
CA LEU A 529 -9.24 8.80 -22.21
C LEU A 529 -9.99 9.69 -23.19
N ASP A 530 -10.10 9.30 -24.45
CA ASP A 530 -10.86 10.06 -25.44
C ASP A 530 -12.36 9.88 -25.17
N ASP A 531 -12.80 8.66 -24.87
CA ASP A 531 -14.18 8.39 -24.42
C ASP A 531 -14.49 9.09 -23.09
N MET A 532 -13.59 9.01 -22.10
CA MET A 532 -13.75 9.71 -20.82
C MET A 532 -13.90 11.23 -21.03
N ARG A 533 -13.03 11.83 -21.85
CA ARG A 533 -13.06 13.26 -22.17
C ARG A 533 -14.33 13.67 -22.89
N ALA A 534 -14.79 12.88 -23.86
CA ALA A 534 -16.03 13.14 -24.60
C ALA A 534 -17.27 13.09 -23.69
N ASN A 535 -17.20 12.34 -22.59
CA ASN A 535 -18.26 12.17 -21.62
C ASN A 535 -18.03 12.95 -20.31
N THR A 536 -17.23 14.02 -20.35
CA THR A 536 -16.97 14.88 -19.17
C THR A 536 -17.82 16.15 -19.19
N GLU A 537 -18.41 16.48 -18.04
CA GLU A 537 -19.10 17.76 -17.80
C GLU A 537 -18.19 18.74 -17.04
N TYR A 538 -18.29 20.03 -17.34
CA TYR A 538 -17.48 21.08 -16.71
C TYR A 538 -18.37 22.11 -16.02
N SER A 539 -18.07 22.42 -14.77
CA SER A 539 -18.77 23.45 -13.97
C SER A 539 -17.76 24.50 -13.50
N GLY A 540 -18.01 25.78 -13.81
CA GLY A 540 -17.06 26.87 -13.54
C GLY A 540 -15.80 26.87 -14.44
N TYR A 541 -15.65 25.86 -15.29
CA TYR A 541 -14.65 25.75 -16.36
C TYR A 541 -15.32 25.53 -17.71
N SER A 542 -14.55 25.66 -18.79
CA SER A 542 -14.92 25.25 -20.14
C SER A 542 -13.87 24.29 -20.70
N PRO A 543 -14.16 23.51 -21.76
CA PRO A 543 -13.15 22.71 -22.45
C PRO A 543 -11.95 23.51 -22.97
N ALA A 544 -12.13 24.82 -23.21
CA ALA A 544 -11.08 25.72 -23.66
C ALA A 544 -10.24 26.34 -22.52
N SER A 545 -10.62 26.10 -21.25
CA SER A 545 -9.88 26.62 -20.10
C SER A 545 -8.47 26.00 -20.04
N PRO A 546 -7.39 26.78 -19.83
CA PRO A 546 -6.02 26.25 -19.82
C PRO A 546 -5.82 25.10 -18.83
N VAL A 547 -6.40 25.22 -17.63
CA VAL A 547 -6.34 24.18 -16.59
C VAL A 547 -6.96 22.85 -17.04
N ILE A 548 -8.03 22.89 -17.85
CA ILE A 548 -8.66 21.68 -18.39
C ILE A 548 -7.81 21.04 -19.48
N GLN A 549 -7.19 21.85 -20.36
CA GLN A 549 -6.26 21.35 -21.36
C GLN A 549 -5.05 20.68 -20.69
N TRP A 550 -4.47 21.33 -19.69
CA TRP A 550 -3.38 20.78 -18.90
C TRP A 550 -3.77 19.50 -18.17
N PHE A 551 -4.96 19.44 -17.57
CA PHE A 551 -5.46 18.22 -16.91
C PHE A 551 -5.42 17.04 -17.89
N TRP A 552 -5.97 17.20 -19.08
CA TRP A 552 -6.02 16.13 -20.07
C TRP A 552 -4.66 15.76 -20.66
N GLU A 553 -3.76 16.73 -20.85
CA GLU A 553 -2.36 16.48 -21.25
C GLU A 553 -1.60 15.68 -20.18
N VAL A 554 -1.75 16.07 -18.92
CA VAL A 554 -1.13 15.40 -17.77
C VAL A 554 -1.66 13.98 -17.64
N VAL A 555 -2.99 13.80 -17.65
CA VAL A 555 -3.61 12.47 -17.55
C VAL A 555 -3.27 11.59 -18.75
N GLN A 556 -3.04 12.16 -19.94
CA GLN A 556 -2.55 11.39 -21.08
C GLN A 556 -1.17 10.75 -20.80
N GLY A 557 -0.29 11.50 -20.12
CA GLY A 557 1.06 11.09 -19.73
C GLY A 557 1.12 10.14 -18.53
N PHE A 558 0.01 9.94 -17.81
CA PHE A 558 -0.05 9.01 -16.67
C PHE A 558 0.24 7.56 -17.07
N SER A 559 0.83 6.82 -16.12
CA SER A 559 0.94 5.37 -16.23
C SER A 559 -0.45 4.71 -16.22
N LYS A 560 -0.56 3.46 -16.66
CA LYS A 560 -1.84 2.72 -16.54
C LYS A 560 -2.34 2.65 -15.10
N GLU A 561 -1.42 2.58 -14.14
CA GLU A 561 -1.77 2.56 -12.72
C GLU A 561 -2.31 3.91 -12.26
N ASP A 562 -1.68 5.01 -12.67
CA ASP A 562 -2.10 6.35 -12.25
C ASP A 562 -3.43 6.74 -12.88
N LYS A 563 -3.71 6.29 -14.12
CA LYS A 563 -5.06 6.40 -14.72
C LYS A 563 -6.09 5.62 -13.90
N ALA A 564 -5.75 4.41 -13.46
CA ALA A 564 -6.64 3.62 -12.61
C ALA A 564 -6.86 4.27 -11.23
N ARG A 565 -5.79 4.84 -10.62
CA ARG A 565 -5.88 5.58 -9.35
C ARG A 565 -6.73 6.84 -9.49
N LEU A 566 -6.61 7.56 -10.60
CA LEU A 566 -7.48 8.70 -10.91
C LEU A 566 -8.94 8.25 -10.99
N LEU A 567 -9.23 7.16 -11.70
CA LEU A 567 -10.58 6.63 -11.79
C LEU A 567 -11.14 6.23 -10.41
N GLN A 568 -10.34 5.53 -9.60
CA GLN A 568 -10.68 5.20 -8.22
C GLN A 568 -10.91 6.44 -7.36
N PHE A 569 -10.10 7.48 -7.53
CA PHE A 569 -10.19 8.73 -6.80
C PHE A 569 -11.50 9.46 -7.10
N VAL A 570 -11.92 9.49 -8.37
CA VAL A 570 -13.11 10.26 -8.78
C VAL A 570 -14.41 9.47 -8.77
N THR A 571 -14.39 8.14 -8.88
CA THR A 571 -15.61 7.29 -8.96
C THR A 571 -15.75 6.30 -7.80
N GLY A 572 -14.70 6.15 -6.98
CA GLY A 572 -14.66 5.19 -5.88
C GLY A 572 -14.21 3.78 -6.29
N THR A 573 -14.15 3.46 -7.58
CA THR A 573 -13.74 2.14 -8.11
C THR A 573 -12.85 2.26 -9.35
N SER A 574 -12.11 1.21 -9.70
CA SER A 574 -11.40 1.09 -10.98
C SER A 574 -12.28 0.52 -12.12
N LYS A 575 -13.55 0.22 -11.86
CA LYS A 575 -14.45 -0.38 -12.87
C LYS A 575 -14.83 0.63 -13.95
N VAL A 576 -14.59 0.27 -15.21
CA VAL A 576 -15.11 1.00 -16.39
C VAL A 576 -16.43 0.34 -16.82
N PRO A 577 -17.52 1.11 -17.05
CA PRO A 577 -18.77 0.53 -17.56
C PRO A 577 -18.56 -0.14 -18.92
N LEU A 578 -19.29 -1.23 -19.18
CA LEU A 578 -19.18 -1.97 -20.45
C LEU A 578 -19.53 -1.10 -21.67
N GLU A 579 -20.47 -0.17 -21.50
CA GLU A 579 -20.93 0.76 -22.53
C GLU A 579 -20.06 2.03 -22.61
N GLY A 580 -18.93 2.08 -21.91
CA GLY A 580 -18.05 3.25 -21.85
C GLY A 580 -18.47 4.30 -20.82
N PHE A 581 -17.77 5.43 -20.80
CA PHE A 581 -17.96 6.50 -19.82
C PHE A 581 -19.30 7.24 -19.96
N SER A 582 -20.02 7.07 -21.07
CA SER A 582 -21.39 7.58 -21.22
C SER A 582 -22.39 6.92 -20.26
N ALA A 583 -22.12 5.68 -19.84
CA ALA A 583 -22.99 4.90 -18.96
C ALA A 583 -22.52 4.88 -17.50
N LEU A 584 -21.63 5.81 -17.12
CA LEU A 584 -21.13 5.93 -15.75
C LEU A 584 -22.31 6.18 -14.80
N GLN A 585 -22.33 5.45 -13.68
CA GLN A 585 -23.39 5.55 -12.66
C GLN A 585 -22.87 6.32 -11.45
N GLY A 586 -23.76 7.06 -10.81
CA GLY A 586 -23.57 7.69 -9.52
C GLY A 586 -24.78 7.40 -8.61
N ILE A 587 -24.92 8.15 -7.53
CA ILE A 587 -25.98 7.91 -6.53
C ILE A 587 -27.41 8.05 -7.09
N SER A 588 -27.60 8.91 -8.09
CA SER A 588 -28.91 9.20 -8.69
C SER A 588 -29.14 8.48 -10.03
N GLY A 589 -28.38 7.41 -10.29
CA GLY A 589 -28.38 6.70 -11.58
C GLY A 589 -27.30 7.24 -12.53
N SER A 590 -27.62 7.38 -13.82
CA SER A 590 -26.65 7.80 -14.84
C SER A 590 -26.05 9.17 -14.52
N GLN A 591 -24.74 9.20 -14.29
CA GLN A 591 -23.99 10.37 -13.84
C GLN A 591 -22.60 10.38 -14.48
N LYS A 592 -22.40 11.30 -15.41
CA LYS A 592 -21.12 11.50 -16.12
C LYS A 592 -20.01 11.93 -15.17
N PHE A 593 -18.76 11.74 -15.61
CA PHE A 593 -17.61 12.34 -14.95
C PHE A 593 -17.69 13.87 -15.02
N GLN A 594 -17.44 14.55 -13.90
CA GLN A 594 -17.56 16.01 -13.82
C GLN A 594 -16.29 16.65 -13.26
N ILE A 595 -15.87 17.77 -13.84
CA ILE A 595 -14.80 18.61 -13.30
C ILE A 595 -15.37 19.97 -12.90
N HIS A 596 -15.31 20.27 -11.61
CA HIS A 596 -15.79 21.52 -11.01
C HIS A 596 -14.62 22.41 -10.64
N LYS A 597 -14.74 23.71 -10.92
CA LYS A 597 -13.78 24.70 -10.44
C LYS A 597 -13.84 24.81 -8.92
N ALA A 598 -12.75 24.44 -8.26
CA ALA A 598 -12.59 24.66 -6.83
C ALA A 598 -12.12 26.10 -6.59
N TYR A 599 -12.91 26.87 -5.87
CA TYR A 599 -12.53 28.23 -5.46
C TYR A 599 -11.67 28.14 -4.19
N GLY A 600 -10.52 28.80 -4.18
CA GLY A 600 -9.59 28.76 -3.04
C GLY A 600 -8.15 28.97 -3.46
N SER A 601 -7.23 28.61 -2.56
CA SER A 601 -5.80 28.70 -2.81
C SER A 601 -5.37 27.71 -3.91
N PRO A 602 -4.48 28.11 -4.84
CA PRO A 602 -3.86 27.19 -5.80
C PRO A 602 -2.90 26.18 -5.15
N ASP A 603 -2.67 26.27 -3.84
CA ASP A 603 -1.91 25.25 -3.09
C ASP A 603 -2.78 24.09 -2.59
N HIS A 604 -4.11 24.22 -2.63
CA HIS A 604 -5.00 23.14 -2.25
C HIS A 604 -4.87 21.95 -3.22
N LEU A 605 -4.97 20.75 -2.66
CA LEU A 605 -5.06 19.54 -3.47
C LEU A 605 -6.43 19.47 -4.17
N PRO A 606 -6.52 18.80 -5.34
CA PRO A 606 -7.81 18.43 -5.89
C PRO A 606 -8.56 17.54 -4.89
N SER A 607 -9.87 17.71 -4.78
CA SER A 607 -10.73 16.84 -3.98
C SER A 607 -11.74 16.14 -4.88
N ALA A 608 -12.30 15.03 -4.41
CA ALA A 608 -13.27 14.26 -5.17
C ALA A 608 -14.50 13.91 -4.34
N HIS A 609 -15.64 13.80 -5.01
CA HIS A 609 -16.87 13.24 -4.47
C HIS A 609 -17.27 12.06 -5.35
N THR A 610 -16.90 10.86 -4.90
CA THR A 610 -17.01 9.63 -5.69
C THR A 610 -18.45 9.30 -6.08
N CYS A 611 -19.42 9.68 -5.25
CA CYS A 611 -20.84 9.42 -5.47
C CYS A 611 -21.45 10.21 -6.64
N PHE A 612 -20.80 11.32 -7.02
CA PHE A 612 -21.21 12.19 -8.13
C PHE A 612 -20.24 12.09 -9.31
N ASN A 613 -19.24 11.20 -9.25
CA ASN A 613 -18.16 11.13 -10.21
C ASN A 613 -17.48 12.51 -10.42
N GLN A 614 -17.32 13.28 -9.34
CA GLN A 614 -16.93 14.68 -9.39
C GLN A 614 -15.50 14.90 -8.89
N LEU A 615 -14.70 15.61 -9.69
CA LEU A 615 -13.40 16.16 -9.34
C LEU A 615 -13.50 17.67 -9.14
N ASN A 616 -13.16 18.16 -7.95
CA ASN A 616 -12.98 19.58 -7.67
C ASN A 616 -11.53 19.95 -7.95
N LEU A 617 -11.30 20.75 -8.98
CA LEU A 617 -9.97 21.11 -9.46
C LEU A 617 -9.71 22.62 -9.23
N PRO A 618 -8.69 22.99 -8.43
CA PRO A 618 -8.26 24.37 -8.31
C PRO A 618 -7.69 24.95 -9.60
N GLU A 619 -7.71 26.28 -9.72
CA GLU A 619 -7.12 26.99 -10.87
C GLU A 619 -5.61 27.12 -10.70
N TYR A 620 -4.89 26.04 -10.99
CA TYR A 620 -3.45 26.00 -10.84
C TYR A 620 -2.71 26.96 -11.79
N PRO A 621 -1.57 27.52 -11.38
CA PRO A 621 -0.85 28.54 -12.15
C PRO A 621 -0.07 27.95 -13.34
N SER A 622 0.21 26.65 -13.36
CA SER A 622 0.98 25.99 -14.42
C SER A 622 0.62 24.51 -14.56
N ARG A 623 0.95 23.93 -15.73
CA ARG A 623 0.81 22.49 -16.02
C ARG A 623 1.58 21.63 -15.01
N GLN A 624 2.81 22.02 -14.68
CA GLN A 624 3.67 21.29 -13.74
C GLN A 624 3.08 21.27 -12.33
N HIS A 625 2.54 22.40 -11.86
CA HIS A 625 1.90 22.48 -10.55
C HIS A 625 0.62 21.64 -10.50
N LEU A 626 -0.17 21.61 -11.59
CA LEU A 626 -1.32 20.71 -11.70
C LEU A 626 -0.89 19.25 -11.62
N GLU A 627 0.14 18.86 -12.38
CA GLU A 627 0.67 17.49 -12.41
C GLU A 627 1.12 17.03 -11.02
N GLU A 628 1.91 17.84 -10.32
CA GLU A 628 2.38 17.57 -8.97
C GLU A 628 1.21 17.40 -7.98
N ARG A 629 0.29 18.37 -7.92
CA ARG A 629 -0.85 18.34 -6.99
C ARG A 629 -1.83 17.20 -7.29
N LEU A 630 -2.06 16.88 -8.57
CA LEU A 630 -2.94 15.80 -8.97
C LEU A 630 -2.35 14.42 -8.64
N LEU A 631 -1.07 14.20 -8.94
CA LEU A 631 -0.37 12.97 -8.55
C LEU A 631 -0.41 12.79 -7.04
N LEU A 632 -0.10 13.86 -6.29
CA LEU A 632 -0.15 13.84 -4.84
C LEU A 632 -1.54 13.43 -4.33
N ALA A 633 -2.62 14.02 -4.85
CA ALA A 633 -3.98 13.68 -4.45
C ALA A 633 -4.39 12.24 -4.78
N ILE A 634 -4.05 11.70 -5.96
CA ILE A 634 -4.45 10.33 -6.31
C ILE A 634 -3.64 9.27 -5.55
N HIS A 635 -2.39 9.58 -5.16
CA HIS A 635 -1.52 8.71 -4.38
C HIS A 635 -1.79 8.79 -2.87
N GLU A 636 -2.08 9.98 -2.33
CA GLU A 636 -2.18 10.23 -0.88
C GLU A 636 -3.59 10.53 -0.37
N GLY A 637 -4.55 10.79 -1.27
CA GLY A 637 -5.92 11.23 -0.93
C GLY A 637 -6.77 10.28 -0.08
N ASN A 638 -6.19 9.19 0.42
CA ASN A 638 -6.82 8.27 1.37
C ASN A 638 -6.54 8.61 2.85
N GLU A 639 -5.56 9.47 3.17
CA GLU A 639 -5.16 9.72 4.56
C GLU A 639 -5.99 10.78 5.28
N GLY A 640 -6.97 11.41 4.62
CA GLY A 640 -7.80 12.42 5.28
C GLY A 640 -6.94 13.57 5.82
N PHE A 641 -6.14 14.19 4.96
CA PHE A 641 -5.50 15.46 5.31
C PHE A 641 -6.58 16.53 5.44
N GLY A 642 -7.08 16.74 6.65
CA GLY A 642 -7.72 17.98 7.05
C GLY A 642 -6.65 19.07 7.18
N PHE A 643 -6.14 19.56 6.06
CA PHE A 643 -5.52 20.90 6.02
C PHE A 643 -6.65 21.88 5.68
N GLY A 644 -7.30 22.37 6.74
CA GLY A 644 -8.22 23.49 6.74
C GLY A 644 -7.94 24.34 7.97
#